data_AF-A0A134AU84-F1
#
_entry.id   AF-A0A134AU84-F1
#
_cell.length_a   1.000
_cell.length_b   1.000
_cell.length_c   1.000
_cell.angle_alpha   90.00
_cell.angle_beta   90.00
_cell.angle_gamma   90.00
#
_symmetry.space_group_name_H-M   'P 1'
#
loop_
_entity.id
_entity.type
_entity.pdbx_description
1 polymer ?
#
loop_
_entity_poly.entity_id
_entity_poly.type
_entity_poly.pdbx_seq_one_letter_code
_entity_poly.pdbx_strand_id
1 'polypeptide(L)'
;MRIKYSLYLSLLLGLSFTTSAKSKGPIRVACIGNSITYGYGLADREHEAYPVLLQQKLGAKYLVENFGKSGATLLARGHRPYFQQEEYKKALAFRPDIAVIHLGVNDTDPRNWPNYQDEFIPDYHHLIDTLRAVNPQVRILIARTTPIGVEHPRFESGTRDWQLQIQQAIEQVAKSANVELIDFHTPLYPYPHYFPDAVHPIAAGMHFLAETAYQAISGDFGGLQLPAIYSDGMVLQRQRPLTIRGKANARELVTLSFHGWSGKTKANHLGSWAITLPAQSAGGPYSLEVSTPQSKRKIKLSNVYVGEVWLCSGQSNMAFMLSQSTDKEHRPIQPDSMLRIYNMQPAHETTATAWPVSFLDSLDQLRYYRPAAWEGTRPSKTNISAIAYHFARELRDSLQIPVGIVVNAIGGSPTEAWIDRTTLEQELPAILRQWRKNDFIMPWVRERAGQNLQARDTPLARHPYAPTYLYDTGIRPLSSYTFRGAIWYQGESNAHNIEAHQQLFPLLVKSWRKTFGATLPFYYVQLSSIDRPSWPAFRDSQRRLARPSQGIDMVVSMDHGDKTDVHPTIKYPIGHRLALLALSGQYGYHSLEARSPELLSVIQEAQVLQLKFAGTSELRTSDAKELRGFEVITYDGKTHPLTGSLEDATVTLQLPPTLRGKDLWRLRYAWRPYSDANLTGATGLPVSTFTIDLKTDAHDAQ
;
A
#
# COMPACT_ATOMS: atom_id res chain seq x y z
N MET A 1 87.94 52.06 -48.81
CA MET A 1 88.02 52.28 -47.35
C MET A 1 87.10 51.25 -46.69
N ARG A 2 87.61 50.53 -45.69
CA ARG A 2 87.11 49.27 -45.09
C ARG A 2 85.67 49.35 -44.57
N ILE A 3 84.87 48.27 -44.74
CA ILE A 3 83.88 47.85 -43.71
C ILE A 3 83.85 46.31 -43.63
N LYS A 4 84.09 45.79 -42.43
CA LYS A 4 83.99 44.38 -42.01
C LYS A 4 82.57 44.08 -41.53
N TYR A 5 82.07 42.88 -41.82
CA TYR A 5 80.86 42.32 -41.22
C TYR A 5 81.10 41.86 -39.78
N SER A 6 80.15 42.10 -38.88
CA SER A 6 80.11 41.50 -37.54
C SER A 6 78.68 41.09 -37.17
N LEU A 7 78.59 39.88 -36.61
CA LEU A 7 77.43 39.16 -36.11
C LEU A 7 76.71 39.89 -34.96
N TYR A 8 75.38 39.80 -34.90
CA TYR A 8 74.64 39.79 -33.63
C TYR A 8 73.48 38.78 -33.71
N LEU A 9 73.62 37.68 -32.96
CA LEU A 9 72.55 36.71 -32.67
C LEU A 9 72.03 37.07 -31.27
N SER A 10 70.77 37.48 -31.17
CA SER A 10 70.13 37.86 -29.90
C SER A 10 69.35 36.67 -29.34
N LEU A 11 69.75 36.21 -28.15
CA LEU A 11 69.13 35.13 -27.39
C LEU A 11 68.00 35.73 -26.51
N LEU A 12 66.74 35.38 -26.78
CA LEU A 12 65.59 35.74 -25.94
C LEU A 12 65.23 34.53 -25.06
N LEU A 13 65.55 34.60 -23.76
CA LEU A 13 65.06 33.67 -22.74
C LEU A 13 63.60 33.99 -22.42
N GLY A 14 62.68 33.10 -22.81
CA GLY A 14 61.30 33.08 -22.30
C GLY A 14 61.22 32.24 -21.01
N LEU A 15 61.00 32.88 -19.87
CA LEU A 15 60.63 32.21 -18.62
C LEU A 15 59.16 31.76 -18.71
N SER A 16 58.95 30.48 -18.98
CA SER A 16 57.64 29.82 -18.85
C SER A 16 57.36 29.53 -17.36
N PHE A 17 56.48 30.32 -16.73
CA PHE A 17 55.87 29.96 -15.46
C PHE A 17 54.86 28.82 -15.68
N THR A 18 55.31 27.58 -15.47
CA THR A 18 54.41 26.44 -15.33
C THR A 18 53.84 26.44 -13.90
N THR A 19 52.63 26.97 -13.73
CA THR A 19 51.86 26.71 -12.52
C THR A 19 51.48 25.24 -12.50
N SER A 20 52.27 24.41 -11.83
CA SER A 20 51.92 23.04 -11.52
C SER A 20 50.67 23.07 -10.63
N ALA A 21 49.50 22.82 -11.23
CA ALA A 21 48.28 22.58 -10.50
C ALA A 21 48.49 21.31 -9.66
N LYS A 22 48.77 21.46 -8.36
CA LYS A 22 48.72 20.35 -7.40
C LYS A 22 47.36 19.66 -7.58
N SER A 23 47.38 18.42 -8.06
CA SER A 23 46.23 17.53 -8.02
C SER A 23 45.66 17.57 -6.59
N LYS A 24 44.47 18.13 -6.41
CA LYS A 24 43.75 18.00 -5.13
C LYS A 24 43.54 16.51 -4.91
N GLY A 25 43.96 16.01 -3.73
CA GLY A 25 43.71 14.61 -3.34
C GLY A 25 42.23 14.22 -3.44
N PRO A 26 41.91 12.92 -3.35
CA PRO A 26 40.53 12.45 -3.49
C PRO A 26 39.61 13.12 -2.46
N ILE A 27 38.34 13.31 -2.81
CA ILE A 27 37.31 13.84 -1.90
C ILE A 27 37.08 12.81 -0.80
N ARG A 28 37.34 13.19 0.45
CA ARG A 28 37.26 12.28 1.60
C ARG A 28 35.84 12.17 2.11
N VAL A 29 35.31 10.96 2.16
CA VAL A 29 33.96 10.62 2.64
C VAL A 29 34.09 9.77 3.90
N ALA A 30 33.67 10.31 5.05
CA ALA A 30 33.60 9.55 6.30
C ALA A 30 32.20 8.95 6.48
N CYS A 31 32.11 7.63 6.54
CA CYS A 31 30.88 6.93 6.95
C CYS A 31 30.93 6.69 8.47
N ILE A 32 30.28 7.56 9.24
CA ILE A 32 30.22 7.54 10.70
C ILE A 32 28.96 6.81 11.14
N GLY A 33 29.07 5.84 12.03
CA GLY A 33 27.86 5.18 12.53
C GLY A 33 28.08 4.03 13.49
N ASN A 34 27.09 3.16 13.55
CA ASN A 34 27.01 2.07 14.52
C ASN A 34 27.38 0.69 13.89
N SER A 35 26.83 -0.40 14.42
CA SER A 35 27.01 -1.77 13.90
C SER A 35 26.59 -1.93 12.45
N ILE A 36 25.61 -1.16 11.97
CA ILE A 36 25.13 -1.23 10.58
C ILE A 36 26.16 -0.61 9.63
N THR A 37 26.72 0.56 9.98
CA THR A 37 27.84 1.16 9.24
C THR A 37 29.09 0.31 9.32
N TYR A 38 29.36 -0.27 10.49
CA TYR A 38 30.43 -1.24 10.63
C TYR A 38 30.21 -2.36 9.62
N GLY A 39 29.03 -2.97 9.54
CA GLY A 39 28.77 -4.17 8.74
C GLY A 39 28.73 -5.42 9.61
N TYR A 40 28.17 -5.30 10.82
CA TYR A 40 27.97 -6.42 11.74
C TYR A 40 26.98 -7.43 11.16
N GLY A 41 27.30 -8.72 11.30
CA GLY A 41 26.46 -9.82 10.80
C GLY A 41 26.64 -10.17 9.32
N LEU A 42 27.37 -9.35 8.55
CA LEU A 42 27.73 -9.70 7.16
C LEU A 42 28.80 -10.78 7.14
N ALA A 43 28.69 -11.70 6.17
CA ALA A 43 29.69 -12.76 5.98
C ALA A 43 31.01 -12.18 5.45
N ASP A 44 30.93 -11.22 4.52
CA ASP A 44 32.09 -10.55 3.92
C ASP A 44 31.97 -9.02 4.01
N ARG A 45 32.07 -8.51 5.24
CA ARG A 45 31.98 -7.07 5.52
C ARG A 45 32.97 -6.21 4.71
N GLU A 46 34.14 -6.76 4.34
CA GLU A 46 35.19 -6.02 3.62
C GLU A 46 34.83 -5.76 2.16
N HIS A 47 33.79 -6.44 1.64
CA HIS A 47 33.26 -6.22 0.30
C HIS A 47 31.78 -5.79 0.31
N GLU A 48 31.01 -6.16 1.33
CA GLU A 48 29.55 -6.00 1.38
C GLU A 48 29.07 -4.85 2.28
N ALA A 49 29.91 -4.32 3.18
CA ALA A 49 29.48 -3.19 4.01
C ALA A 49 29.18 -1.97 3.14
N TYR A 50 28.13 -1.22 3.48
CA TYR A 50 27.69 -0.12 2.63
C TYR A 50 28.79 0.95 2.33
N PRO A 51 29.74 1.27 3.24
CA PRO A 51 30.83 2.18 2.91
C PRO A 51 31.75 1.66 1.80
N VAL A 52 31.98 0.34 1.73
CA VAL A 52 32.78 -0.30 0.67
C VAL A 52 32.04 -0.24 -0.66
N LEU A 53 30.76 -0.61 -0.65
CA LEU A 53 29.90 -0.51 -1.84
C LEU A 53 29.78 0.94 -2.33
N LEU A 54 29.76 1.91 -1.41
CA LEU A 54 29.76 3.33 -1.73
C LEU A 54 31.07 3.77 -2.39
N GLN A 55 32.23 3.29 -1.92
CA GLN A 55 33.53 3.54 -2.57
C GLN A 55 33.53 3.05 -4.02
N GLN A 56 33.02 1.85 -4.27
CA GLN A 56 32.94 1.26 -5.62
C GLN A 56 32.08 2.13 -6.55
N LYS A 57 30.94 2.64 -6.06
CA LYS A 57 30.03 3.49 -6.83
C LYS A 57 30.59 4.88 -7.12
N LEU A 58 31.25 5.50 -6.13
CA LEU A 58 31.81 6.84 -6.27
C LEU A 58 33.11 6.87 -7.10
N GLY A 59 33.85 5.76 -7.14
CA GLY A 59 35.08 5.61 -7.91
C GLY A 59 36.27 6.41 -7.35
N ALA A 60 37.36 6.41 -8.11
CA ALA A 60 38.68 6.89 -7.65
C ALA A 60 38.77 8.39 -7.31
N LYS A 61 37.74 9.19 -7.67
CA LYS A 61 37.67 10.61 -7.28
C LYS A 61 37.43 10.78 -5.77
N TYR A 62 36.89 9.75 -5.11
CA TYR A 62 36.54 9.77 -3.70
C TYR A 62 37.37 8.73 -2.94
N LEU A 63 37.66 9.04 -1.68
CA LEU A 63 38.19 8.11 -0.70
C LEU A 63 37.15 7.96 0.42
N VAL A 64 36.49 6.81 0.47
CA VAL A 64 35.44 6.50 1.45
C VAL A 64 36.02 5.62 2.53
N GLU A 65 35.86 6.03 3.79
CA GLU A 65 36.34 5.29 4.95
C GLU A 65 35.20 4.92 5.90
N ASN A 66 35.31 3.74 6.51
CA ASN A 66 34.32 3.19 7.44
C ASN A 66 34.70 3.50 8.89
N PHE A 67 33.93 4.37 9.54
CA PHE A 67 34.05 4.71 10.96
C PHE A 67 32.86 4.19 11.77
N GLY A 68 32.29 3.06 11.37
CA GLY A 68 31.22 2.40 12.09
C GLY A 68 31.71 1.63 13.32
N LYS A 69 30.98 1.74 14.44
CA LYS A 69 31.29 1.01 15.68
C LYS A 69 30.08 0.26 16.23
N SER A 70 30.19 -1.05 16.35
CA SER A 70 29.10 -1.89 16.87
C SER A 70 28.62 -1.47 18.26
N GLY A 71 27.30 -1.35 18.41
CA GLY A 71 26.64 -0.95 19.65
C GLY A 71 26.78 0.53 20.01
N ALA A 72 27.46 1.35 19.19
CA ALA A 72 27.65 2.76 19.53
C ALA A 72 26.32 3.55 19.56
N THR A 73 26.16 4.37 20.59
CA THR A 73 25.05 5.30 20.81
C THR A 73 25.47 6.71 20.41
N LEU A 74 24.53 7.53 19.93
CA LEU A 74 24.80 8.96 19.79
C LEU A 74 24.90 9.62 21.18
N LEU A 75 24.00 9.26 22.09
CA LEU A 75 23.92 9.85 23.41
C LEU A 75 25.26 9.73 24.15
N ALA A 76 25.80 10.87 24.60
CA ALA A 76 27.06 10.99 25.32
C ALA A 76 27.03 10.28 26.69
N ARG A 77 25.83 10.19 27.27
CA ARG A 77 25.54 9.44 28.50
C ARG A 77 24.85 8.10 28.25
N GLY A 78 24.74 7.70 26.98
CA GLY A 78 24.27 6.36 26.62
C GLY A 78 25.23 5.26 27.10
N HIS A 79 24.80 4.01 27.02
CA HIS A 79 25.58 2.87 27.50
C HIS A 79 26.86 2.58 26.69
N ARG A 80 26.99 3.12 25.47
CA ARG A 80 28.21 3.01 24.66
C ARG A 80 28.41 4.24 23.74
N PRO A 81 28.75 5.40 24.31
CA PRO A 81 28.79 6.67 23.56
C PRO A 81 29.81 6.64 22.43
N TYR A 82 29.41 7.09 21.23
CA TYR A 82 30.30 7.14 20.06
C TYR A 82 31.52 8.03 20.30
N PHE A 83 31.35 9.13 21.06
CA PHE A 83 32.42 10.08 21.41
C PHE A 83 33.60 9.45 22.16
N GLN A 84 33.40 8.31 22.81
CA GLN A 84 34.44 7.60 23.56
C GLN A 84 35.15 6.53 22.72
N GLN A 85 34.66 6.26 21.51
CA GLN A 85 35.19 5.20 20.66
C GLN A 85 36.39 5.68 19.82
N GLU A 86 37.26 4.76 19.42
CA GLU A 86 38.40 5.10 18.56
C GLU A 86 37.98 5.62 17.19
N GLU A 87 36.85 5.10 16.67
CA GLU A 87 36.30 5.45 15.38
C GLU A 87 35.97 6.96 15.29
N TYR A 88 35.47 7.55 16.38
CA TYR A 88 35.26 9.00 16.48
C TYR A 88 36.57 9.78 16.32
N LYS A 89 37.63 9.38 17.03
CA LYS A 89 38.96 10.01 16.93
C LYS A 89 39.53 9.89 15.51
N LYS A 90 39.39 8.71 14.90
CA LYS A 90 39.86 8.44 13.53
C LYS A 90 39.08 9.25 12.49
N ALA A 91 37.76 9.39 12.64
CA ALA A 91 36.93 10.20 11.74
C ALA A 91 37.33 11.69 11.78
N LEU A 92 37.62 12.24 12.97
CA LEU A 92 38.12 13.62 13.10
C LEU A 92 39.52 13.79 12.49
N ALA A 93 40.43 12.86 12.75
CA ALA A 93 41.77 12.87 12.16
C ALA A 93 41.75 12.76 10.63
N PHE A 94 40.76 12.06 10.08
CA PHE A 94 40.54 11.93 8.64
C PHE A 94 40.14 13.25 7.96
N ARG A 95 39.67 14.25 8.72
CA ARG A 95 39.26 15.60 8.25
C ARG A 95 38.35 15.52 7.00
N PRO A 96 37.20 14.83 7.06
CA PRO A 96 36.39 14.52 5.88
C PRO A 96 35.93 15.77 5.13
N ASP A 97 35.82 15.66 3.81
CA ASP A 97 35.14 16.66 2.96
C ASP A 97 33.62 16.41 2.94
N ILE A 98 33.21 15.16 3.11
CA ILE A 98 31.82 14.73 3.25
C ILE A 98 31.70 13.79 4.44
N ALA A 99 30.73 14.00 5.34
CA ALA A 99 30.42 13.07 6.42
C ALA A 99 29.00 12.53 6.27
N VAL A 100 28.86 11.20 6.23
CA VAL A 100 27.58 10.48 6.25
C VAL A 100 27.41 9.89 7.65
N ILE A 101 26.44 10.39 8.42
CA ILE A 101 26.25 10.03 9.83
C ILE A 101 24.99 9.16 9.98
N HIS A 102 25.17 7.95 10.52
CA HIS A 102 24.12 6.97 10.81
C HIS A 102 24.23 6.49 12.27
N LEU A 103 23.77 7.35 13.20
CA LEU A 103 23.66 7.07 14.63
C LEU A 103 22.20 7.27 15.07
N GLY A 104 21.82 6.69 16.22
CA GLY A 104 20.43 6.70 16.71
C GLY A 104 19.81 5.31 16.90
N VAL A 105 20.23 4.29 16.14
CA VAL A 105 19.60 2.94 16.21
C VAL A 105 19.75 2.34 17.62
N ASN A 106 20.97 2.36 18.19
CA ASN A 106 21.23 1.84 19.54
C ASN A 106 20.69 2.75 20.65
N ASP A 107 20.33 4.00 20.32
CA ASP A 107 19.72 4.91 21.28
C ASP A 107 18.30 4.44 21.67
N THR A 108 17.65 3.60 20.86
CA THR A 108 16.38 2.89 21.19
C THR A 108 16.47 1.83 22.31
N ASP A 109 17.57 1.82 23.07
CA ASP A 109 17.77 0.93 24.21
C ASP A 109 17.18 1.55 25.51
N PRO A 110 16.54 0.77 26.39
CA PRO A 110 15.98 1.27 27.65
C PRO A 110 17.02 1.88 28.60
N ARG A 111 18.31 1.54 28.43
CA ARG A 111 19.40 2.18 29.17
C ARG A 111 19.66 3.62 28.71
N ASN A 112 19.18 3.98 27.52
CA ASN A 112 19.48 5.25 26.85
C ASN A 112 18.26 6.17 26.78
N TRP A 113 17.32 5.88 25.85
CA TRP A 113 16.29 6.84 25.44
C TRP A 113 15.45 7.36 26.60
N PRO A 114 14.90 6.49 27.48
CA PRO A 114 14.07 6.97 28.60
C PRO A 114 14.80 7.89 29.58
N ASN A 115 16.13 7.77 29.67
CA ASN A 115 16.93 8.49 30.66
C ASN A 115 17.53 9.79 30.10
N TYR A 116 17.83 9.82 28.79
CA TYR A 116 18.70 10.86 28.21
C TYR A 116 18.18 11.45 26.88
N GLN A 117 16.94 11.18 26.47
CA GLN A 117 16.39 11.67 25.17
C GLN A 117 16.57 13.18 24.93
N ASP A 118 16.47 14.01 25.98
CA ASP A 118 16.60 15.48 25.86
C ASP A 118 18.02 15.91 25.45
N GLU A 119 19.02 15.06 25.68
CA GLU A 119 20.42 15.29 25.31
C GLU A 119 20.71 14.90 23.84
N PHE A 120 19.82 14.14 23.18
CA PHE A 120 20.08 13.58 21.84
C PHE A 120 20.37 14.66 20.80
N ILE A 121 19.57 15.73 20.77
CA ILE A 121 19.74 16.84 19.83
C ILE A 121 21.03 17.63 20.13
N PRO A 122 21.28 18.10 21.37
CA PRO A 122 22.55 18.71 21.76
C PRO A 122 23.78 17.86 21.40
N ASP A 123 23.75 16.56 21.69
CA ASP A 123 24.86 15.64 21.39
C ASP A 123 25.09 15.50 19.88
N TYR A 124 24.01 15.46 19.09
CA TYR A 124 24.15 15.46 17.62
C TYR A 124 24.80 16.74 17.11
N HIS A 125 24.39 17.91 17.63
CA HIS A 125 25.02 19.19 17.28
C HIS A 125 26.50 19.20 17.65
N HIS A 126 26.85 18.67 18.82
CA HIS A 126 28.25 18.55 19.23
C HIS A 126 29.08 17.70 18.25
N LEU A 127 28.56 16.57 17.78
CA LEU A 127 29.21 15.76 16.74
C LEU A 127 29.40 16.54 15.43
N ILE A 128 28.40 17.31 15.01
CA ILE A 128 28.48 18.16 13.81
C ILE A 128 29.54 19.26 13.97
N ASP A 129 29.58 19.92 15.12
CA ASP A 129 30.49 21.03 15.38
C ASP A 129 31.95 20.55 15.47
N THR A 130 32.20 19.37 16.03
CA THR A 130 33.54 18.77 16.08
C THR A 130 34.06 18.41 14.68
N LEU A 131 33.19 17.94 13.78
CA LEU A 131 33.54 17.73 12.37
C LEU A 131 33.84 19.06 11.65
N ARG A 132 33.05 20.11 11.91
CA ARG A 132 33.28 21.46 11.36
C ARG A 132 34.56 22.10 11.90
N ALA A 133 34.94 21.81 13.15
CA ALA A 133 36.17 22.31 13.74
C ALA A 133 37.41 21.76 13.01
N VAL A 134 37.39 20.49 12.59
CA VAL A 134 38.49 19.90 11.83
C VAL A 134 38.41 20.21 10.32
N ASN A 135 37.22 20.45 9.76
CA ASN A 135 37.05 20.95 8.39
C ASN A 135 35.81 21.87 8.29
N PRO A 136 35.99 23.20 8.27
CA PRO A 136 34.86 24.14 8.22
C PRO A 136 33.99 24.05 6.96
N GLN A 137 34.47 23.39 5.90
CA GLN A 137 33.77 23.21 4.62
C GLN A 137 33.15 21.81 4.47
N VAL A 138 33.16 20.99 5.52
CA VAL A 138 32.59 19.64 5.47
C VAL A 138 31.11 19.68 5.10
N ARG A 139 30.73 18.91 4.08
CA ARG A 139 29.34 18.64 3.73
C ARG A 139 28.82 17.51 4.62
N ILE A 140 27.75 17.75 5.37
CA ILE A 140 27.23 16.77 6.33
C ILE A 140 25.88 16.24 5.85
N LEU A 141 25.78 14.92 5.78
CA LEU A 141 24.57 14.16 5.51
C LEU A 141 24.24 13.34 6.75
N ILE A 142 23.09 13.60 7.38
CA ILE A 142 22.60 12.80 8.50
C ILE A 142 21.47 11.90 8.02
N ALA A 143 21.51 10.63 8.42
CA ALA A 143 20.56 9.62 7.97
C ALA A 143 19.48 9.36 9.01
N ARG A 144 18.21 9.29 8.58
CA ARG A 144 17.17 8.58 9.37
C ARG A 144 17.64 7.16 9.66
N THR A 145 17.23 6.59 10.79
CA THR A 145 17.61 5.22 11.18
C THR A 145 17.09 4.18 10.19
N THR A 146 17.78 3.03 10.05
CA THR A 146 17.20 1.88 9.34
C THR A 146 16.01 1.32 10.12
N PRO A 147 15.08 0.59 9.48
CA PRO A 147 13.95 -0.03 10.18
C PRO A 147 14.37 -0.96 11.32
N ILE A 148 13.60 -0.99 12.40
CA ILE A 148 13.64 -2.06 13.41
C ILE A 148 12.38 -2.92 13.23
N GLY A 149 12.53 -4.23 13.23
CA GLY A 149 11.44 -5.18 12.95
C GLY A 149 10.68 -5.64 14.20
N VAL A 150 9.46 -6.16 13.98
CA VAL A 150 8.56 -6.66 15.04
C VAL A 150 9.13 -7.81 15.86
N GLU A 151 10.07 -8.56 15.29
CA GLU A 151 10.74 -9.68 15.99
C GLU A 151 11.74 -9.18 17.05
N HIS A 152 12.02 -7.87 17.10
CA HIS A 152 12.83 -7.30 18.17
C HIS A 152 12.14 -7.51 19.53
N PRO A 153 12.80 -8.07 20.55
CA PRO A 153 12.16 -8.43 21.83
C PRO A 153 11.51 -7.25 22.56
N ARG A 154 12.01 -6.03 22.31
CA ARG A 154 11.52 -4.78 22.93
C ARG A 154 10.68 -3.93 21.98
N PHE A 155 10.24 -4.48 20.84
CA PHE A 155 9.53 -3.71 19.82
C PHE A 155 8.32 -2.97 20.40
N GLU A 156 7.44 -3.69 21.09
CA GLU A 156 6.20 -3.16 21.68
C GLU A 156 6.42 -2.47 23.04
N SER A 157 7.50 -2.79 23.76
CA SER A 157 7.79 -2.19 25.07
C SER A 157 8.55 -0.86 25.00
N GLY A 158 8.77 -0.33 23.79
CA GLY A 158 9.26 1.03 23.60
C GLY A 158 10.13 1.24 22.36
N THR A 159 10.83 0.21 21.86
CA THR A 159 11.79 0.40 20.75
C THR A 159 11.15 0.97 19.48
N ARG A 160 9.93 0.55 19.13
CA ARG A 160 9.17 1.11 18.00
C ARG A 160 8.92 2.61 18.17
N ASP A 161 8.48 3.01 19.36
CA ASP A 161 8.04 4.36 19.64
C ASP A 161 9.23 5.31 19.81
N TRP A 162 10.30 4.85 20.47
CA TRP A 162 11.56 5.59 20.57
C TRP A 162 12.24 5.74 19.22
N GLN A 163 12.16 4.73 18.34
CA GLN A 163 12.65 4.89 16.97
C GLN A 163 11.93 6.03 16.25
N LEU A 164 10.61 6.14 16.38
CA LEU A 164 9.85 7.24 15.79
C LEU A 164 10.31 8.60 16.33
N GLN A 165 10.50 8.72 17.64
CA GLN A 165 10.97 9.94 18.30
C GLN A 165 12.40 10.30 17.87
N ILE A 166 13.31 9.32 17.78
CA ILE A 166 14.68 9.50 17.29
C ILE A 166 14.68 10.00 15.84
N GLN A 167 13.84 9.45 14.96
CA GLN A 167 13.76 9.93 13.58
C GLN A 167 13.28 11.39 13.51
N GLN A 168 12.31 11.78 14.35
CA GLN A 168 11.87 13.17 14.47
C GLN A 168 12.99 14.08 14.99
N ALA A 169 13.76 13.63 15.99
CA ALA A 169 14.90 14.35 16.51
C ALA A 169 16.00 14.53 15.44
N ILE A 170 16.30 13.51 14.63
CA ILE A 170 17.23 13.59 13.50
C ILE A 170 16.75 14.64 12.48
N GLU A 171 15.45 14.69 12.16
CA GLU A 171 14.91 15.73 11.27
C GLU A 171 15.04 17.13 11.86
N GLN A 172 14.88 17.29 13.17
CA GLN A 172 15.09 18.56 13.85
C GLN A 172 16.57 18.98 13.83
N VAL A 173 17.50 18.04 14.03
CA VAL A 173 18.93 18.28 13.89
C VAL A 173 19.26 18.73 12.46
N ALA A 174 18.73 18.05 11.43
CA ALA A 174 18.97 18.43 10.04
C ALA A 174 18.62 19.90 9.77
N LYS A 175 17.44 20.32 10.25
CA LYS A 175 16.95 21.70 10.11
C LYS A 175 17.77 22.69 10.93
N SER A 176 17.98 22.42 12.22
CA SER A 176 18.63 23.35 13.15
C SER A 176 20.14 23.49 12.89
N ALA A 177 20.81 22.43 12.43
CA ALA A 177 22.23 22.47 12.08
C ALA A 177 22.49 22.91 10.62
N ASN A 178 21.43 23.12 9.83
CA ASN A 178 21.49 23.40 8.39
C ASN A 178 22.35 22.38 7.62
N VAL A 179 22.03 21.10 7.81
CA VAL A 179 22.71 19.96 7.14
C VAL A 179 21.72 19.16 6.30
N GLU A 180 22.22 18.28 5.44
CA GLU A 180 21.39 17.48 4.56
C GLU A 180 20.82 16.25 5.28
N LEU A 181 19.53 16.00 5.10
CA LEU A 181 18.88 14.77 5.57
C LEU A 181 18.81 13.75 4.43
N ILE A 182 19.28 12.52 4.69
CA ILE A 182 19.09 11.34 3.84
C ILE A 182 18.23 10.29 4.57
N ASP A 183 17.66 9.34 3.81
CA ASP A 183 16.67 8.40 4.32
C ASP A 183 17.09 6.95 4.14
N PHE A 184 17.72 6.37 5.16
CA PHE A 184 18.02 4.94 5.22
C PHE A 184 16.84 4.09 5.71
N HIS A 185 15.70 4.70 6.05
CA HIS A 185 14.52 4.00 6.53
C HIS A 185 13.63 3.54 5.38
N THR A 186 13.08 4.51 4.64
CA THR A 186 11.99 4.31 3.67
C THR A 186 12.35 3.31 2.56
N PRO A 187 13.57 3.32 1.98
CA PRO A 187 13.93 2.36 0.94
C PRO A 187 13.97 0.90 1.43
N LEU A 188 14.26 0.69 2.71
CA LEU A 188 14.39 -0.64 3.32
C LEU A 188 13.11 -1.13 4.01
N TYR A 189 12.19 -0.24 4.35
CA TYR A 189 10.99 -0.56 5.12
C TYR A 189 10.10 -1.67 4.49
N PRO A 190 9.93 -1.74 3.15
CA PRO A 190 9.21 -2.84 2.48
C PRO A 190 9.91 -4.21 2.52
N TYR A 191 11.14 -4.29 3.03
CA TYR A 191 12.00 -5.48 3.01
C TYR A 191 12.30 -6.00 4.43
N PRO A 192 11.29 -6.39 5.23
CA PRO A 192 11.53 -6.89 6.59
C PRO A 192 12.45 -8.11 6.63
N HIS A 193 12.41 -8.94 5.58
CA HIS A 193 13.25 -10.14 5.45
C HIS A 193 14.74 -9.85 5.27
N TYR A 194 15.14 -8.59 5.00
CA TYR A 194 16.55 -8.18 5.01
C TYR A 194 17.09 -8.00 6.43
N PHE A 195 16.24 -8.07 7.47
CA PHE A 195 16.62 -7.88 8.87
C PHE A 195 16.37 -9.18 9.66
N PRO A 196 17.21 -10.22 9.50
CA PRO A 196 17.01 -11.53 10.13
C PRO A 196 16.95 -11.47 11.67
N ASP A 197 17.60 -10.49 12.29
CA ASP A 197 17.60 -10.24 13.73
C ASP A 197 16.78 -9.00 14.12
N ALA A 198 15.93 -8.53 13.21
CA ALA A 198 15.13 -7.32 13.31
C ALA A 198 15.91 -5.99 13.38
N VAL A 199 17.24 -5.95 13.23
CA VAL A 199 18.03 -4.71 13.34
C VAL A 199 19.07 -4.55 12.22
N HIS A 200 19.83 -5.60 11.91
CA HIS A 200 20.96 -5.52 10.98
C HIS A 200 20.55 -5.97 9.57
N PRO A 201 20.76 -5.13 8.53
CA PRO A 201 20.51 -5.55 7.16
C PRO A 201 21.52 -6.61 6.69
N ILE A 202 21.06 -7.57 5.88
CA ILE A 202 21.94 -8.43 5.07
C ILE A 202 22.59 -7.65 3.92
N ALA A 203 23.48 -8.29 3.14
CA ALA A 203 24.16 -7.69 1.99
C ALA A 203 23.21 -6.97 1.02
N ALA A 204 22.05 -7.57 0.69
CA ALA A 204 21.03 -6.94 -0.13
C ALA A 204 20.54 -5.60 0.45
N GLY A 205 20.36 -5.52 1.77
CA GLY A 205 20.00 -4.28 2.46
C GLY A 205 21.13 -3.24 2.47
N MET A 206 22.39 -3.67 2.54
CA MET A 206 23.55 -2.77 2.46
C MET A 206 23.65 -2.07 1.11
N HIS A 207 23.25 -2.72 0.01
CA HIS A 207 23.17 -2.07 -1.30
C HIS A 207 22.20 -0.88 -1.31
N PHE A 208 21.07 -0.93 -0.59
CA PHE A 208 20.15 0.20 -0.48
C PHE A 208 20.77 1.38 0.28
N LEU A 209 21.54 1.11 1.34
CA LEU A 209 22.25 2.15 2.10
C LEU A 209 23.32 2.82 1.23
N ALA A 210 24.12 2.00 0.54
CA ALA A 210 25.16 2.48 -0.37
C ALA A 210 24.57 3.29 -1.53
N GLU A 211 23.48 2.84 -2.13
CA GLU A 211 22.77 3.57 -3.18
C GLU A 211 22.21 4.89 -2.67
N THR A 212 21.57 4.90 -1.50
CA THR A 212 21.01 6.12 -0.90
C THR A 212 22.11 7.16 -0.63
N ALA A 213 23.25 6.74 -0.07
CA ALA A 213 24.39 7.61 0.16
C ALA A 213 25.02 8.09 -1.16
N TYR A 214 25.18 7.19 -2.14
CA TYR A 214 25.69 7.53 -3.47
C TYR A 214 24.84 8.62 -4.12
N GLN A 215 23.52 8.43 -4.22
CA GLN A 215 22.60 9.37 -4.86
C GLN A 215 22.63 10.74 -4.16
N ALA A 216 22.69 10.76 -2.83
CA ALA A 216 22.77 12.00 -2.08
C ALA A 216 24.10 12.73 -2.30
N ILE A 217 25.22 12.01 -2.38
CA ILE A 217 26.55 12.59 -2.61
C ILE A 217 26.68 13.11 -4.04
N SER A 218 26.33 12.28 -5.03
CA SER A 218 26.53 12.55 -6.45
C SER A 218 25.47 13.48 -7.04
N GLY A 219 24.26 13.48 -6.47
CA GLY A 219 23.08 14.12 -7.07
C GLY A 219 22.49 13.33 -8.25
N ASP A 220 23.03 12.16 -8.57
CA ASP A 220 22.55 11.28 -9.64
C ASP A 220 21.50 10.31 -9.10
N PHE A 221 20.26 10.46 -9.55
CA PHE A 221 19.13 9.60 -9.17
C PHE A 221 18.65 8.73 -10.34
N GLY A 222 19.50 8.56 -11.37
CA GLY A 222 19.17 7.83 -12.59
C GLY A 222 18.37 8.64 -13.60
N GLY A 223 18.40 9.98 -13.50
CA GLY A 223 17.71 10.90 -14.42
C GLY A 223 16.18 10.87 -14.34
N LEU A 224 15.54 11.48 -15.34
CA LEU A 224 14.09 11.67 -15.38
C LEU A 224 13.31 10.34 -15.48
N GLN A 225 12.42 10.09 -14.52
CA GLN A 225 11.60 8.88 -14.41
C GLN A 225 10.18 9.20 -13.93
N LEU A 226 9.20 8.42 -14.40
CA LEU A 226 7.82 8.41 -13.92
C LEU A 226 7.46 7.02 -13.34
N PRO A 227 6.55 6.95 -12.36
CA PRO A 227 5.94 5.68 -11.94
C PRO A 227 5.28 4.95 -13.12
N ALA A 228 5.39 3.61 -13.16
CA ALA A 228 4.99 2.80 -14.32
C ALA A 228 3.49 2.91 -14.71
N ILE A 229 2.62 3.27 -13.76
CA ILE A 229 1.20 3.51 -14.06
C ILE A 229 0.99 4.72 -14.99
N TYR A 230 1.91 5.69 -15.00
CA TYR A 230 1.91 6.77 -15.98
C TYR A 230 2.49 6.26 -17.31
N SER A 231 1.62 5.76 -18.17
CA SER A 231 1.96 5.19 -19.47
C SER A 231 0.92 5.55 -20.53
N ASP A 232 1.20 5.22 -21.78
CA ASP A 232 0.29 5.47 -22.90
C ASP A 232 -1.09 4.86 -22.66
N GLY A 233 -2.15 5.59 -23.02
CA GLY A 233 -3.51 5.11 -22.86
C GLY A 233 -4.10 5.25 -21.45
N MET A 234 -3.41 5.90 -20.52
CA MET A 234 -3.90 6.11 -19.16
C MET A 234 -5.13 7.00 -19.08
N VAL A 235 -5.86 6.92 -17.97
CA VAL A 235 -6.97 7.82 -17.62
C VAL A 235 -6.61 8.59 -16.36
N LEU A 236 -6.48 9.90 -16.44
CA LEU A 236 -6.28 10.79 -15.30
C LEU A 236 -7.63 11.16 -14.66
N GLN A 237 -7.69 11.24 -13.33
CA GLN A 237 -8.92 11.58 -12.61
C GLN A 237 -9.37 13.02 -12.88
N ARG A 238 -10.62 13.22 -13.30
CA ARG A 238 -11.20 14.55 -13.58
C ARG A 238 -11.61 15.33 -12.33
N GLN A 239 -11.89 16.61 -12.52
CA GLN A 239 -12.54 17.52 -11.55
C GLN A 239 -11.81 17.69 -10.21
N ARG A 240 -10.50 17.47 -10.19
CA ARG A 240 -9.63 17.80 -9.06
C ARG A 240 -8.21 18.07 -9.54
N PRO A 241 -7.43 18.91 -8.85
CA PRO A 241 -6.01 19.04 -9.13
C PRO A 241 -5.29 17.70 -9.01
N LEU A 242 -4.35 17.42 -9.92
CA LEU A 242 -3.59 16.17 -9.97
C LEU A 242 -2.12 16.44 -9.75
N THR A 243 -1.53 15.87 -8.71
CA THR A 243 -0.08 15.97 -8.47
C THR A 243 0.64 14.83 -9.18
N ILE A 244 1.30 15.15 -10.30
CA ILE A 244 2.17 14.19 -10.99
C ILE A 244 3.55 14.24 -10.34
N ARG A 245 4.08 13.07 -9.99
CA ARG A 245 5.33 12.90 -9.24
C ARG A 245 6.27 11.96 -9.96
N GLY A 246 7.56 12.17 -9.79
CA GLY A 246 8.60 11.30 -10.35
C GLY A 246 9.97 11.56 -9.74
N LYS A 247 10.99 11.00 -10.39
CA LYS A 247 12.40 11.23 -10.06
C LYS A 247 13.13 11.94 -11.19
N ALA A 248 14.16 12.71 -10.85
CA ALA A 248 15.15 13.32 -11.73
C ALA A 248 16.43 13.53 -10.93
N ASN A 249 17.54 13.91 -11.58
CA ASN A 249 18.75 14.21 -10.82
C ASN A 249 18.52 15.44 -9.94
N ALA A 250 19.25 15.51 -8.82
CA ALA A 250 19.06 16.56 -7.82
C ALA A 250 19.15 17.95 -8.46
N ARG A 251 18.19 18.81 -8.11
CA ARG A 251 18.10 20.21 -8.57
C ARG A 251 17.87 20.41 -10.08
N GLU A 252 17.69 19.35 -10.87
CA GLU A 252 17.30 19.49 -12.29
C GLU A 252 15.94 20.20 -12.43
N LEU A 253 15.81 21.02 -13.47
CA LEU A 253 14.54 21.63 -13.84
C LEU A 253 13.70 20.57 -14.55
N VAL A 254 12.52 20.30 -14.03
CA VAL A 254 11.53 19.42 -14.65
C VAL A 254 10.39 20.29 -15.18
N THR A 255 10.03 20.09 -16.45
CA THR A 255 8.87 20.72 -17.08
C THR A 255 7.82 19.65 -17.39
N LEU A 256 6.54 20.02 -17.28
CA LEU A 256 5.42 19.19 -17.68
C LEU A 256 4.51 20.00 -18.60
N SER A 257 4.08 19.42 -19.71
CA SER A 257 3.04 19.98 -20.57
C SER A 257 1.90 18.98 -20.78
N PHE A 258 0.67 19.49 -20.75
CA PHE A 258 -0.53 18.70 -20.90
C PHE A 258 -1.69 19.58 -21.37
N HIS A 259 -2.31 19.24 -22.50
CA HIS A 259 -3.54 19.89 -22.98
C HIS A 259 -3.48 21.44 -22.98
N GLY A 260 -2.45 22.01 -23.63
CA GLY A 260 -2.22 23.47 -23.71
C GLY A 260 -1.70 24.11 -22.41
N TRP A 261 -1.74 23.39 -21.29
CA TRP A 261 -1.16 23.82 -20.02
C TRP A 261 0.31 23.41 -19.92
N SER A 262 1.11 24.20 -19.20
CA SER A 262 2.47 23.83 -18.82
C SER A 262 2.82 24.26 -17.40
N GLY A 263 3.69 23.50 -16.75
CA GLY A 263 4.21 23.75 -15.42
C GLY A 263 5.68 23.35 -15.32
N LYS A 264 6.35 23.86 -14.28
CA LYS A 264 7.76 23.54 -14.02
C LYS A 264 8.05 23.49 -12.53
N THR A 265 9.01 22.67 -12.15
CA THR A 265 9.55 22.58 -10.78
C THR A 265 11.02 22.19 -10.84
N LYS A 266 11.71 22.21 -9.70
CA LYS A 266 13.03 21.59 -9.58
C LYS A 266 12.92 20.31 -8.75
N ALA A 267 13.65 19.27 -9.13
CA ALA A 267 13.84 18.13 -8.25
C ALA A 267 14.53 18.59 -6.96
N ASN A 268 14.09 18.05 -5.82
CA ASN A 268 14.74 18.34 -4.54
C ASN A 268 16.12 17.68 -4.46
N HIS A 269 16.82 17.82 -3.33
CA HIS A 269 18.13 17.19 -3.12
C HIS A 269 18.08 15.66 -3.07
N LEU A 270 16.89 15.08 -2.93
CA LEU A 270 16.62 13.63 -2.97
C LEU A 270 16.04 13.19 -4.32
N GLY A 271 16.25 13.98 -5.38
CA GLY A 271 15.83 13.67 -6.75
C GLY A 271 14.32 13.63 -6.98
N SER A 272 13.49 13.91 -5.98
CA SER A 272 12.04 13.86 -6.10
C SER A 272 11.49 15.17 -6.64
N TRP A 273 10.54 15.09 -7.55
CA TRP A 273 9.82 16.27 -8.08
C TRP A 273 8.31 16.02 -8.10
N ALA A 274 7.56 17.11 -8.06
CA ALA A 274 6.10 17.09 -8.16
C ALA A 274 5.60 18.34 -8.89
N ILE A 275 4.66 18.16 -9.81
CA ILE A 275 3.96 19.25 -10.52
C ILE A 275 2.46 19.00 -10.37
N THR A 276 1.71 20.02 -9.93
CA THR A 276 0.26 19.93 -9.80
C THR A 276 -0.40 20.50 -11.04
N LEU A 277 -1.08 19.63 -11.79
CA LEU A 277 -1.96 19.98 -12.89
C LEU A 277 -3.29 20.50 -12.32
N PRO A 278 -3.81 21.66 -12.77
CA PRO A 278 -5.13 22.13 -12.39
C PRO A 278 -6.24 21.13 -12.77
N ALA A 279 -7.38 21.21 -12.10
CA ALA A 279 -8.52 20.36 -12.38
C ALA A 279 -8.89 20.38 -13.88
N GLN A 280 -9.09 19.20 -14.44
CA GLN A 280 -9.42 19.01 -15.86
C GLN A 280 -10.86 18.49 -16.01
N SER A 281 -11.54 18.95 -17.06
CA SER A 281 -12.79 18.35 -17.53
C SER A 281 -12.51 17.01 -18.22
N ALA A 282 -13.54 16.14 -18.29
CA ALA A 282 -13.41 14.88 -19.01
C ALA A 282 -13.10 15.12 -20.50
N GLY A 283 -12.30 14.25 -21.10
CA GLY A 283 -11.91 14.37 -22.51
C GLY A 283 -10.67 13.57 -22.88
N GLY A 284 -10.10 13.89 -24.04
CA GLY A 284 -8.97 13.20 -24.65
C GLY A 284 -9.36 12.50 -25.97
N PRO A 285 -8.43 11.80 -26.62
CA PRO A 285 -7.05 11.57 -26.19
C PRO A 285 -6.17 12.84 -26.29
N TYR A 286 -5.33 13.06 -25.27
CA TYR A 286 -4.31 14.10 -25.24
C TYR A 286 -2.89 13.51 -25.25
N SER A 287 -1.88 14.38 -25.29
CA SER A 287 -0.50 14.03 -25.01
C SER A 287 -0.01 14.72 -23.74
N LEU A 288 0.73 13.97 -22.92
CA LEU A 288 1.43 14.47 -21.75
C LEU A 288 2.93 14.35 -21.99
N GLU A 289 3.69 15.39 -21.68
CA GLU A 289 5.13 15.37 -21.83
C GLU A 289 5.82 15.87 -20.56
N VAL A 290 6.86 15.17 -20.14
CA VAL A 290 7.74 15.57 -19.05
C VAL A 290 9.17 15.63 -19.57
N SER A 291 9.90 16.70 -19.26
CA SER A 291 11.28 16.86 -19.75
C SER A 291 12.21 17.52 -18.75
N THR A 292 13.52 17.29 -18.93
CA THR A 292 14.61 17.91 -18.18
C THR A 292 15.58 18.56 -19.19
N PRO A 293 15.56 19.89 -19.35
CA PRO A 293 16.38 20.56 -20.36
C PRO A 293 17.89 20.35 -20.16
N GLN A 294 18.36 20.27 -18.91
CA GLN A 294 19.77 20.12 -18.57
C GLN A 294 20.35 18.79 -19.07
N SER A 295 19.64 17.68 -18.83
CA SER A 295 20.06 16.33 -19.24
C SER A 295 19.48 15.88 -20.58
N LYS A 296 18.71 16.75 -21.25
CA LYS A 296 18.04 16.49 -22.54
C LYS A 296 17.19 15.21 -22.54
N ARG A 297 16.64 14.80 -21.38
CA ARG A 297 15.72 13.65 -21.26
C ARG A 297 14.28 14.12 -21.40
N LYS A 298 13.46 13.29 -22.06
CA LYS A 298 12.05 13.57 -22.33
C LYS A 298 11.25 12.26 -22.29
N ILE A 299 10.11 12.30 -21.60
CA ILE A 299 9.10 11.24 -21.57
C ILE A 299 7.84 11.81 -22.20
N LYS A 300 7.37 11.21 -23.29
CA LYS A 300 6.11 11.59 -23.96
C LYS A 300 5.13 10.44 -23.84
N LEU A 301 3.97 10.72 -23.26
CA LEU A 301 2.84 9.81 -23.15
C LEU A 301 1.74 10.24 -24.13
N SER A 302 1.16 9.26 -24.81
CA SER A 302 0.14 9.41 -25.84
C SER A 302 -1.17 8.76 -25.40
N ASN A 303 -2.28 9.17 -26.01
CA ASN A 303 -3.62 8.66 -25.69
C ASN A 303 -3.99 8.83 -24.21
N VAL A 304 -3.64 9.98 -23.63
CA VAL A 304 -3.97 10.30 -22.23
C VAL A 304 -5.39 10.83 -22.17
N TYR A 305 -6.27 10.14 -21.44
CA TYR A 305 -7.65 10.56 -21.21
C TYR A 305 -7.79 11.25 -19.86
N VAL A 306 -8.84 12.06 -19.70
CA VAL A 306 -9.29 12.59 -18.43
C VAL A 306 -10.70 12.07 -18.17
N GLY A 307 -10.93 11.44 -17.03
CA GLY A 307 -12.16 10.70 -16.75
C GLY A 307 -12.26 10.24 -15.29
N GLU A 308 -12.95 9.13 -15.06
CA GLU A 308 -13.04 8.50 -13.73
C GLU A 308 -12.00 7.39 -13.60
N VAL A 309 -11.39 7.24 -12.42
CA VAL A 309 -10.42 6.18 -12.15
C VAL A 309 -10.80 5.42 -10.89
N TRP A 310 -10.95 4.10 -10.99
CA TRP A 310 -11.26 3.24 -9.85
C TRP A 310 -10.22 2.14 -9.63
N LEU A 311 -9.95 1.83 -8.36
CA LEU A 311 -9.12 0.69 -7.97
C LEU A 311 -10.01 -0.53 -7.68
N CYS A 312 -9.76 -1.65 -8.36
CA CYS A 312 -10.51 -2.88 -8.24
C CYS A 312 -9.61 -3.98 -7.67
N SER A 313 -9.88 -4.40 -6.43
CA SER A 313 -8.95 -5.21 -5.66
C SER A 313 -9.66 -6.23 -4.77
N GLY A 314 -8.89 -7.10 -4.13
CA GLY A 314 -9.38 -8.20 -3.30
C GLY A 314 -8.76 -9.53 -3.71
N GLN A 315 -9.53 -10.59 -3.56
CA GLN A 315 -9.06 -11.95 -3.80
C GLN A 315 -9.71 -12.62 -5.02
N SER A 316 -9.84 -13.95 -4.97
CA SER A 316 -10.25 -14.81 -6.08
C SER A 316 -11.58 -14.41 -6.72
N ASN A 317 -12.59 -13.98 -5.95
CA ASN A 317 -13.84 -13.51 -6.51
C ASN A 317 -13.69 -12.19 -7.30
N MET A 318 -12.84 -11.25 -6.87
CA MET A 318 -12.49 -10.08 -7.69
C MET A 318 -11.60 -10.46 -8.87
N ALA A 319 -10.65 -11.40 -8.71
CA ALA A 319 -9.75 -11.83 -9.77
C ALA A 319 -10.45 -12.68 -10.86
N PHE A 320 -11.63 -13.21 -10.57
CA PHE A 320 -12.39 -14.10 -11.43
C PHE A 320 -12.63 -13.48 -12.82
N MET A 321 -12.19 -14.16 -13.87
CA MET A 321 -12.07 -13.57 -15.19
C MET A 321 -13.37 -13.64 -16.00
N LEU A 322 -13.54 -12.71 -16.95
CA LEU A 322 -14.61 -12.78 -17.96
C LEU A 322 -14.56 -14.03 -18.82
N SER A 323 -13.43 -14.72 -18.95
CA SER A 323 -13.39 -16.02 -19.64
C SER A 323 -14.03 -17.15 -18.81
N GLN A 324 -14.12 -16.98 -17.49
CA GLN A 324 -14.57 -18.00 -16.54
C GLN A 324 -16.04 -17.82 -16.13
N SER A 325 -16.62 -16.61 -16.33
CA SER A 325 -17.98 -16.34 -15.89
C SER A 325 -19.05 -17.00 -16.77
N THR A 326 -20.30 -17.02 -16.32
CA THR A 326 -21.45 -17.53 -17.10
C THR A 326 -22.40 -16.42 -17.56
N ASP A 327 -21.97 -15.16 -17.49
CA ASP A 327 -22.72 -13.96 -17.88
C ASP A 327 -22.90 -13.84 -19.42
N LYS A 328 -23.69 -14.75 -20.02
CA LYS A 328 -23.84 -14.87 -21.47
C LYS A 328 -24.38 -13.61 -22.15
N GLU A 329 -25.33 -12.92 -21.50
CA GLU A 329 -26.00 -11.72 -22.03
C GLU A 329 -25.07 -10.50 -22.17
N HIS A 330 -23.89 -10.57 -21.56
CA HIS A 330 -22.91 -9.49 -21.56
C HIS A 330 -21.68 -9.80 -22.41
N ARG A 331 -21.80 -10.76 -23.33
CA ARG A 331 -20.74 -11.18 -24.25
C ARG A 331 -21.21 -11.12 -25.72
N PRO A 332 -20.28 -10.88 -26.66
CA PRO A 332 -18.88 -10.53 -26.43
C PRO A 332 -18.71 -9.12 -25.85
N ILE A 333 -17.55 -8.86 -25.25
CA ILE A 333 -17.15 -7.51 -24.83
C ILE A 333 -17.15 -6.59 -26.04
N GLN A 334 -17.79 -5.43 -25.94
CA GLN A 334 -17.76 -4.43 -26.99
C GLN A 334 -16.43 -3.67 -26.96
N PRO A 335 -15.80 -3.38 -28.13
CA PRO A 335 -14.66 -2.48 -28.17
C PRO A 335 -15.05 -1.10 -27.65
N ASP A 336 -14.32 -0.59 -26.67
CA ASP A 336 -14.45 0.79 -26.19
C ASP A 336 -13.04 1.34 -25.92
N SER A 337 -12.68 2.39 -26.65
CA SER A 337 -11.37 3.03 -26.53
C SER A 337 -11.25 3.93 -25.30
N MET A 338 -12.38 4.36 -24.73
CA MET A 338 -12.51 5.23 -23.55
C MET A 338 -12.72 4.45 -22.24
N LEU A 339 -12.98 3.13 -22.32
CA LEU A 339 -12.88 2.22 -21.19
C LEU A 339 -11.47 1.62 -21.14
N ARG A 340 -10.64 2.10 -20.21
CA ARG A 340 -9.23 1.73 -20.09
C ARG A 340 -8.98 0.86 -18.87
N ILE A 341 -8.15 -0.17 -19.04
CA ILE A 341 -7.85 -1.14 -17.99
C ILE A 341 -6.34 -1.22 -17.81
N TYR A 342 -5.87 -1.00 -16.58
CA TYR A 342 -4.52 -1.31 -16.13
C TYR A 342 -4.56 -2.59 -15.30
N ASN A 343 -4.29 -3.74 -15.94
CA ASN A 343 -4.43 -5.05 -15.31
C ASN A 343 -3.09 -5.55 -14.76
N MET A 344 -2.91 -5.48 -13.44
CA MET A 344 -1.75 -6.00 -12.73
C MET A 344 -1.94 -7.51 -12.50
N GLN A 345 -1.43 -8.31 -13.43
CA GLN A 345 -1.52 -9.78 -13.33
C GLN A 345 -0.37 -10.36 -12.51
N PRO A 346 -0.61 -11.38 -11.67
CA PRO A 346 0.46 -12.06 -10.97
C PRO A 346 1.40 -12.76 -11.96
N ALA A 347 2.69 -12.83 -11.62
CA ALA A 347 3.63 -13.62 -12.41
C ALA A 347 3.34 -15.12 -12.28
N HIS A 348 2.91 -15.56 -11.09
CA HIS A 348 2.42 -16.90 -10.79
C HIS A 348 1.16 -16.85 -9.93
N GLU A 349 0.20 -17.71 -10.27
CA GLU A 349 -0.98 -17.96 -9.45
C GLU A 349 -0.63 -18.72 -8.18
N THR A 350 -1.42 -18.52 -7.13
CA THR A 350 -1.30 -19.17 -5.82
C THR A 350 -1.98 -20.55 -5.78
N THR A 351 -1.74 -21.36 -6.82
CA THR A 351 -2.19 -22.76 -6.93
C THR A 351 -1.40 -23.70 -6.03
N ALA A 352 -1.86 -24.93 -5.80
CA ALA A 352 -1.24 -25.90 -4.89
C ALA A 352 0.03 -26.55 -5.49
N THR A 353 0.96 -25.73 -5.98
CA THR A 353 2.11 -26.16 -6.76
C THR A 353 3.35 -25.39 -6.33
N ALA A 354 4.48 -26.09 -6.23
CA ALA A 354 5.77 -25.46 -5.98
C ALA A 354 6.12 -24.46 -7.10
N TRP A 355 6.65 -23.31 -6.71
CA TRP A 355 7.16 -22.32 -7.67
C TRP A 355 8.64 -22.55 -7.98
N PRO A 356 9.10 -22.16 -9.18
CA PRO A 356 10.51 -22.25 -9.53
C PRO A 356 11.35 -21.28 -8.69
N VAL A 357 12.58 -21.66 -8.35
CA VAL A 357 13.52 -20.84 -7.55
C VAL A 357 13.72 -19.44 -8.17
N SER A 358 13.78 -19.34 -9.49
CA SER A 358 13.91 -18.07 -10.22
C SER A 358 12.77 -17.09 -9.93
N PHE A 359 11.57 -17.58 -9.64
CA PHE A 359 10.46 -16.73 -9.21
C PHE A 359 10.56 -16.38 -7.73
N LEU A 360 11.02 -17.29 -6.88
CA LEU A 360 11.21 -17.00 -5.45
C LEU A 360 12.18 -15.82 -5.23
N ASP A 361 13.25 -15.72 -6.04
CA ASP A 361 14.16 -14.57 -6.05
C ASP A 361 13.48 -13.24 -6.42
N SER A 362 12.43 -13.30 -7.24
CA SER A 362 11.67 -12.11 -7.60
C SER A 362 10.80 -11.62 -6.44
N LEU A 363 10.35 -12.52 -5.56
CA LEU A 363 9.53 -12.17 -4.39
C LEU A 363 10.32 -11.34 -3.37
N ASP A 364 11.58 -11.69 -3.13
CA ASP A 364 12.48 -10.94 -2.23
C ASP A 364 12.72 -9.50 -2.74
N GLN A 365 12.58 -9.30 -4.05
CA GLN A 365 12.74 -8.00 -4.71
C GLN A 365 11.39 -7.30 -4.97
N LEU A 366 10.30 -7.80 -4.39
CA LEU A 366 8.93 -7.27 -4.54
C LEU A 366 8.44 -7.25 -6.00
N ARG A 367 8.94 -8.16 -6.84
CA ARG A 367 8.55 -8.35 -8.24
C ARG A 367 7.58 -9.51 -8.37
N TYR A 368 6.37 -9.33 -7.83
CA TYR A 368 5.30 -10.33 -7.90
C TYR A 368 4.41 -10.18 -9.13
N TYR A 369 4.02 -8.94 -9.45
CA TYR A 369 3.20 -8.65 -10.63
C TYR A 369 4.05 -8.60 -11.90
N ARG A 370 3.46 -9.02 -13.02
CA ARG A 370 4.01 -8.77 -14.36
C ARG A 370 3.91 -7.28 -14.69
N PRO A 371 4.78 -6.76 -15.57
CA PRO A 371 4.60 -5.41 -16.11
C PRO A 371 3.20 -5.24 -16.71
N ALA A 372 2.51 -4.17 -16.30
CA ALA A 372 1.16 -3.84 -16.75
C ALA A 372 1.16 -2.57 -17.61
N ALA A 373 0.19 -2.48 -18.51
CA ALA A 373 -0.01 -1.34 -19.38
C ALA A 373 -1.51 -1.01 -19.47
N TRP A 374 -1.83 0.25 -19.79
CA TRP A 374 -3.21 0.64 -20.03
C TRP A 374 -3.68 0.18 -21.40
N GLU A 375 -4.78 -0.57 -21.44
CA GLU A 375 -5.39 -1.07 -22.68
C GLU A 375 -6.87 -0.68 -22.76
N GLY A 376 -7.37 -0.43 -23.97
CA GLY A 376 -8.80 -0.33 -24.24
C GLY A 376 -9.45 -1.70 -24.30
N THR A 377 -10.77 -1.77 -24.11
CA THR A 377 -11.50 -3.04 -24.21
C THR A 377 -11.63 -3.49 -25.67
N ARG A 378 -11.61 -4.80 -25.87
CA ARG A 378 -11.80 -5.45 -27.17
C ARG A 378 -12.33 -6.87 -26.95
N PRO A 379 -13.04 -7.49 -27.91
CA PRO A 379 -13.63 -8.82 -27.75
C PRO A 379 -12.66 -9.90 -27.27
N SER A 380 -11.39 -9.84 -27.67
CA SER A 380 -10.37 -10.82 -27.29
C SER A 380 -9.82 -10.67 -25.86
N LYS A 381 -10.09 -9.55 -25.17
CA LYS A 381 -9.56 -9.27 -23.83
C LYS A 381 -10.47 -9.85 -22.74
N THR A 382 -10.55 -11.18 -22.66
CA THR A 382 -11.38 -11.89 -21.67
C THR A 382 -10.63 -12.25 -20.38
N ASN A 383 -9.31 -12.07 -20.34
CA ASN A 383 -8.46 -12.32 -19.16
C ASN A 383 -8.39 -11.11 -18.20
N ILE A 384 -9.56 -10.54 -17.89
CA ILE A 384 -9.74 -9.42 -16.96
C ILE A 384 -10.84 -9.77 -15.97
N SER A 385 -10.81 -9.16 -14.78
CA SER A 385 -11.85 -9.33 -13.76
C SER A 385 -13.25 -9.05 -14.32
N ALA A 386 -14.16 -10.02 -14.17
CA ALA A 386 -15.54 -9.90 -14.61
C ALA A 386 -16.29 -8.80 -13.85
N ILE A 387 -16.15 -8.78 -12.51
CA ILE A 387 -16.80 -7.77 -11.67
C ILE A 387 -16.27 -6.37 -12.00
N ALA A 388 -14.95 -6.20 -12.08
CA ALA A 388 -14.35 -4.90 -12.37
C ALA A 388 -14.77 -4.39 -13.75
N TYR A 389 -14.84 -5.27 -14.75
CA TYR A 389 -15.29 -4.91 -16.08
C TYR A 389 -16.76 -4.49 -16.10
N HIS A 390 -17.67 -5.28 -15.50
CA HIS A 390 -19.09 -4.95 -15.47
C HIS A 390 -19.33 -3.62 -14.73
N PHE A 391 -18.67 -3.41 -13.60
CA PHE A 391 -18.67 -2.14 -12.87
C PHE A 391 -18.26 -0.97 -13.77
N ALA A 392 -17.11 -1.08 -14.44
CA ALA A 392 -16.58 0.01 -15.24
C ALA A 392 -17.40 0.29 -16.51
N ARG A 393 -17.97 -0.76 -17.12
CA ARG A 393 -18.89 -0.64 -18.26
C ARG A 393 -20.15 0.12 -17.87
N GLU A 394 -20.78 -0.22 -16.74
CA GLU A 394 -21.98 0.48 -16.24
C GLU A 394 -21.71 1.97 -15.97
N LEU A 395 -20.54 2.30 -15.40
CA LEU A 395 -20.11 3.70 -15.26
C LEU A 395 -19.87 4.38 -16.60
N ARG A 396 -19.22 3.71 -17.54
CA ARG A 396 -18.96 4.22 -18.89
C ARG A 396 -20.28 4.51 -19.63
N ASP A 397 -21.23 3.59 -19.55
CA ASP A 397 -22.55 3.71 -20.17
C ASP A 397 -23.39 4.83 -19.54
N SER A 398 -23.33 4.97 -18.22
CA SER A 398 -24.13 5.98 -17.50
C SER A 398 -23.55 7.39 -17.61
N LEU A 399 -22.22 7.53 -17.51
CA LEU A 399 -21.56 8.83 -17.42
C LEU A 399 -21.13 9.40 -18.77
N GLN A 400 -21.03 8.57 -19.82
CA GLN A 400 -20.63 9.00 -21.17
C GLN A 400 -19.28 9.76 -21.24
N ILE A 401 -18.36 9.46 -20.31
CA ILE A 401 -16.97 9.95 -20.25
C ILE A 401 -15.94 8.80 -20.20
N PRO A 402 -14.63 9.06 -20.37
CA PRO A 402 -13.60 8.05 -20.14
C PRO A 402 -13.64 7.46 -18.73
N VAL A 403 -13.45 6.15 -18.63
CA VAL A 403 -13.40 5.40 -17.37
C VAL A 403 -12.15 4.51 -17.38
N GLY A 404 -11.32 4.66 -16.38
CA GLY A 404 -10.14 3.84 -16.12
C GLY A 404 -10.36 2.94 -14.90
N ILE A 405 -9.98 1.68 -15.00
CA ILE A 405 -9.86 0.79 -13.84
C ILE A 405 -8.45 0.24 -13.70
N VAL A 406 -7.98 0.17 -12.46
CA VAL A 406 -6.75 -0.53 -12.09
C VAL A 406 -7.16 -1.82 -11.38
N VAL A 407 -6.77 -2.97 -11.91
CA VAL A 407 -7.12 -4.29 -11.33
C VAL A 407 -5.85 -4.91 -10.79
N ASN A 408 -5.82 -5.28 -9.50
CA ASN A 408 -4.67 -5.95 -8.89
C ASN A 408 -5.02 -7.17 -8.04
N ALA A 409 -6.25 -7.66 -8.09
CA ALA A 409 -6.74 -8.74 -7.21
C ALA A 409 -5.96 -10.06 -7.31
N ILE A 410 -5.72 -10.70 -6.17
CA ILE A 410 -4.91 -11.93 -6.05
C ILE A 410 -5.69 -13.04 -5.35
N GLY A 411 -5.90 -14.15 -6.06
CA GLY A 411 -6.59 -15.33 -5.55
C GLY A 411 -6.11 -15.76 -4.16
N GLY A 412 -7.05 -15.94 -3.24
CA GLY A 412 -6.78 -16.46 -1.90
C GLY A 412 -6.02 -15.56 -0.93
N SER A 413 -5.68 -14.33 -1.33
CA SER A 413 -4.98 -13.40 -0.44
C SER A 413 -5.84 -12.99 0.77
N PRO A 414 -5.27 -13.02 1.99
CA PRO A 414 -5.96 -12.56 3.19
C PRO A 414 -5.84 -11.03 3.36
N THR A 415 -6.72 -10.41 4.16
CA THR A 415 -6.83 -8.94 4.30
C THR A 415 -5.50 -8.29 4.70
N GLU A 416 -4.77 -8.89 5.64
CA GLU A 416 -3.52 -8.37 6.20
C GLU A 416 -2.37 -8.27 5.19
N ALA A 417 -2.42 -9.01 4.09
CA ALA A 417 -1.45 -8.88 3.00
C ALA A 417 -1.54 -7.50 2.31
N TRP A 418 -2.67 -6.82 2.41
CA TRP A 418 -3.02 -5.58 1.70
C TRP A 418 -2.91 -4.31 2.56
N ILE A 419 -2.51 -4.44 3.82
CA ILE A 419 -2.39 -3.35 4.78
C ILE A 419 -0.92 -2.90 4.86
N ASP A 420 -0.69 -1.59 4.90
CA ASP A 420 0.66 -1.07 5.09
C ASP A 420 1.27 -1.48 6.42
N ARG A 421 2.58 -1.69 6.39
CA ARG A 421 3.34 -2.17 7.55
C ARG A 421 3.22 -1.26 8.77
N THR A 422 3.20 0.06 8.60
CA THR A 422 3.11 0.99 9.73
C THR A 422 1.77 0.86 10.45
N THR A 423 0.67 0.72 9.71
CA THR A 423 -0.65 0.52 10.29
C THR A 423 -0.70 -0.78 11.11
N LEU A 424 -0.16 -1.89 10.60
CA LEU A 424 -0.12 -3.15 11.34
C LEU A 424 0.84 -3.10 12.54
N GLU A 425 2.02 -2.50 12.41
CA GLU A 425 2.97 -2.37 13.52
C GLU A 425 2.43 -1.53 14.69
N GLN A 426 1.53 -0.59 14.43
CA GLN A 426 0.91 0.26 15.44
C GLN A 426 -0.30 -0.40 16.09
N GLU A 427 -1.18 -1.00 15.30
CA GLU A 427 -2.54 -1.37 15.75
C GLU A 427 -2.71 -2.87 15.98
N LEU A 428 -1.94 -3.71 15.28
CA LEU A 428 -2.02 -5.18 15.41
C LEU A 428 -0.64 -5.84 15.16
N PRO A 429 0.43 -5.51 15.91
CA PRO A 429 1.78 -6.00 15.64
C PRO A 429 1.90 -7.52 15.75
N ALA A 430 1.06 -8.16 16.57
CA ALA A 430 1.05 -9.61 16.77
C ALA A 430 0.84 -10.39 15.47
N ILE A 431 0.09 -9.87 14.48
CA ILE A 431 -0.15 -10.57 13.20
C ILE A 431 1.11 -10.66 12.31
N LEU A 432 2.08 -9.76 12.52
CA LEU A 432 3.31 -9.70 11.74
C LEU A 432 4.33 -10.75 12.19
N ARG A 433 4.25 -11.19 13.46
CA ARG A 433 5.20 -12.12 14.06
C ARG A 433 5.01 -13.52 13.51
N GLN A 434 6.09 -14.13 13.04
CA GLN A 434 6.14 -15.54 12.60
C GLN A 434 4.90 -15.99 11.81
N TRP A 435 4.46 -15.19 10.83
CA TRP A 435 3.12 -15.30 10.22
C TRP A 435 2.77 -16.72 9.70
N ARG A 436 3.75 -17.51 9.25
CA ARG A 436 3.56 -18.91 8.81
C ARG A 436 3.21 -19.90 9.93
N LYS A 437 3.30 -19.49 11.20
CA LYS A 437 2.91 -20.24 12.40
C LYS A 437 1.86 -19.51 13.23
N ASN A 438 1.46 -18.32 12.81
CA ASN A 438 0.57 -17.42 13.52
C ASN A 438 -0.90 -17.80 13.30
N ASP A 439 -1.69 -17.88 14.37
CA ASP A 439 -3.09 -18.32 14.35
C ASP A 439 -4.10 -17.24 13.94
N PHE A 440 -3.66 -15.98 13.83
CA PHE A 440 -4.40 -14.95 13.09
C PHE A 440 -4.53 -15.30 11.59
N ILE A 441 -3.57 -16.08 11.05
CA ILE A 441 -3.52 -16.44 9.64
C ILE A 441 -4.17 -17.81 9.44
N MET A 442 -5.16 -17.86 8.54
CA MET A 442 -5.95 -19.07 8.31
C MET A 442 -5.06 -20.28 7.95
N PRO A 443 -5.31 -21.49 8.48
CA PRO A 443 -4.44 -22.65 8.25
C PRO A 443 -4.10 -22.92 6.79
N TRP A 444 -5.09 -22.89 5.88
CA TRP A 444 -4.85 -23.16 4.46
C TRP A 444 -4.00 -22.08 3.77
N VAL A 445 -4.05 -20.83 4.24
CA VAL A 445 -3.22 -19.73 3.72
C VAL A 445 -1.74 -20.02 4.02
N ARG A 446 -1.46 -20.48 5.24
CA ARG A 446 -0.11 -20.89 5.67
C ARG A 446 0.34 -22.15 4.92
N GLU A 447 -0.54 -23.14 4.77
CA GLU A 447 -0.28 -24.36 4.01
C GLU A 447 0.05 -24.07 2.54
N ARG A 448 -0.75 -23.22 1.90
CA ARG A 448 -0.55 -22.82 0.50
C ARG A 448 0.80 -22.13 0.31
N ALA A 449 1.17 -21.24 1.23
CA ALA A 449 2.49 -20.63 1.21
C ALA A 449 3.61 -21.68 1.33
N GLY A 450 3.46 -22.69 2.20
CA GLY A 450 4.41 -23.80 2.28
C GLY A 450 4.53 -24.60 0.97
N GLN A 451 3.40 -24.89 0.32
CA GLN A 451 3.36 -25.58 -0.98
C GLN A 451 4.05 -24.75 -2.07
N ASN A 452 3.76 -23.45 -2.15
CA ASN A 452 4.36 -22.56 -3.15
C ASN A 452 5.87 -22.37 -2.94
N LEU A 453 6.31 -22.32 -1.69
CA LEU A 453 7.70 -22.10 -1.31
C LEU A 453 8.52 -23.38 -1.19
N GLN A 454 7.98 -24.55 -1.52
CA GLN A 454 8.65 -25.85 -1.30
C GLN A 454 10.09 -25.91 -1.84
N ALA A 455 10.38 -25.25 -2.97
CA ALA A 455 11.72 -25.22 -3.55
C ALA A 455 12.75 -24.40 -2.72
N ARG A 456 12.29 -23.51 -1.84
CA ARG A 456 13.12 -22.72 -0.92
C ARG A 456 12.28 -22.25 0.27
N ASP A 457 12.06 -23.15 1.23
CA ASP A 457 11.30 -22.87 2.44
C ASP A 457 12.24 -22.37 3.56
N THR A 458 12.31 -21.04 3.73
CA THR A 458 13.03 -20.41 4.84
C THR A 458 12.09 -19.53 5.66
N PRO A 459 12.34 -19.28 6.96
CA PRO A 459 11.51 -18.39 7.78
C PRO A 459 11.32 -16.98 7.20
N LEU A 460 12.28 -16.51 6.40
CA LEU A 460 12.31 -15.17 5.81
C LEU A 460 11.75 -15.11 4.37
N ALA A 461 11.45 -16.26 3.76
CA ALA A 461 10.91 -16.32 2.41
C ALA A 461 9.60 -15.51 2.30
N ARG A 462 9.52 -14.67 1.26
CA ARG A 462 8.36 -13.82 1.00
C ARG A 462 7.28 -14.57 0.23
N HIS A 463 6.02 -14.18 0.44
CA HIS A 463 4.86 -14.79 -0.22
C HIS A 463 3.74 -13.73 -0.36
N PRO A 464 2.91 -13.74 -1.42
CA PRO A 464 1.77 -12.83 -1.56
C PRO A 464 0.73 -12.92 -0.44
N TYR A 465 0.73 -13.98 0.36
CA TYR A 465 -0.14 -14.09 1.54
C TYR A 465 0.51 -13.60 2.84
N ALA A 466 1.81 -13.28 2.82
CA ALA A 466 2.45 -12.71 3.98
C ALA A 466 1.84 -11.31 4.25
N PRO A 467 1.61 -10.94 5.53
CA PRO A 467 1.20 -9.60 5.87
C PRO A 467 2.06 -8.53 5.17
N THR A 468 1.42 -7.44 4.76
CA THR A 468 1.99 -6.28 4.03
C THR A 468 2.49 -6.53 2.61
N TYR A 469 2.69 -7.76 2.16
CA TYR A 469 3.38 -8.03 0.91
C TYR A 469 2.64 -7.50 -0.34
N LEU A 470 1.31 -7.69 -0.40
CA LEU A 470 0.49 -7.19 -1.50
C LEU A 470 0.23 -5.69 -1.42
N TYR A 471 0.30 -5.10 -0.22
CA TYR A 471 0.41 -3.65 -0.11
C TYR A 471 1.69 -3.16 -0.81
N ASP A 472 2.83 -3.75 -0.49
CA ASP A 472 4.14 -3.29 -0.98
C ASP A 472 4.34 -3.49 -2.49
N THR A 473 3.67 -4.49 -3.08
CA THR A 473 3.77 -4.86 -4.50
C THR A 473 2.60 -4.36 -5.35
N GLY A 474 1.40 -4.24 -4.78
CA GLY A 474 0.16 -3.96 -5.49
C GLY A 474 -0.49 -2.60 -5.19
N ILE A 475 -0.18 -1.98 -4.04
CA ILE A 475 -0.80 -0.73 -3.58
C ILE A 475 0.21 0.43 -3.54
N ARG A 476 1.33 0.25 -2.84
CA ARG A 476 2.38 1.27 -2.70
C ARG A 476 2.90 1.80 -4.05
N PRO A 477 3.11 0.98 -5.11
CA PRO A 477 3.52 1.50 -6.43
C PRO A 477 2.49 2.44 -7.08
N LEU A 478 1.22 2.36 -6.66
CA LEU A 478 0.13 3.19 -7.16
C LEU A 478 -0.07 4.49 -6.36
N SER A 479 0.69 4.70 -5.28
CA SER A 479 0.54 5.83 -4.33
C SER A 479 0.61 7.23 -4.96
N SER A 480 1.16 7.34 -6.16
CA SER A 480 1.23 8.60 -6.91
C SER A 480 0.01 8.84 -7.81
N TYR A 481 -0.88 7.86 -7.95
CA TYR A 481 -2.07 7.94 -8.79
C TYR A 481 -3.29 8.36 -7.97
N THR A 482 -4.21 9.10 -8.60
CA THR A 482 -5.42 9.58 -7.95
C THR A 482 -6.61 8.73 -8.39
N PHE A 483 -7.35 8.21 -7.41
CA PHE A 483 -8.55 7.40 -7.62
C PHE A 483 -9.80 8.16 -7.17
N ARG A 484 -10.93 7.90 -7.83
CA ARG A 484 -12.26 8.32 -7.35
C ARG A 484 -12.68 7.51 -6.14
N GLY A 485 -12.40 6.21 -6.14
CA GLY A 485 -12.74 5.26 -5.09
C GLY A 485 -12.14 3.87 -5.35
N ALA A 486 -12.41 2.94 -4.44
CA ALA A 486 -11.99 1.56 -4.53
C ALA A 486 -13.19 0.60 -4.41
N ILE A 487 -13.13 -0.51 -5.16
CA ILE A 487 -14.02 -1.66 -4.98
C ILE A 487 -13.24 -2.88 -4.49
N TRP A 488 -13.80 -3.60 -3.52
CA TRP A 488 -13.11 -4.65 -2.76
C TRP A 488 -13.96 -5.92 -2.63
N TYR A 489 -13.46 -7.07 -3.09
CA TYR A 489 -14.11 -8.36 -2.83
C TYR A 489 -13.13 -9.34 -2.19
N GLN A 490 -13.24 -9.47 -0.87
CA GLN A 490 -12.42 -10.37 -0.06
C GLN A 490 -13.09 -10.70 1.28
N GLY A 491 -12.70 -11.83 1.84
CA GLY A 491 -13.03 -12.24 3.22
C GLY A 491 -12.86 -13.73 3.45
N GLU A 492 -12.88 -14.55 2.40
CA GLU A 492 -12.87 -16.01 2.50
C GLU A 492 -11.60 -16.54 3.21
N SER A 493 -10.46 -15.89 3.00
CA SER A 493 -9.19 -16.22 3.66
C SER A 493 -9.07 -15.73 5.11
N ASN A 494 -10.08 -15.04 5.63
CA ASN A 494 -10.14 -14.54 7.00
C ASN A 494 -11.37 -15.09 7.76
N ALA A 495 -12.29 -15.78 7.09
CA ALA A 495 -13.57 -16.24 7.63
C ALA A 495 -13.50 -17.23 8.82
N HIS A 496 -12.31 -17.73 9.14
CA HIS A 496 -12.06 -18.56 10.32
C HIS A 496 -11.98 -17.76 11.64
N ASN A 497 -11.68 -16.45 11.57
CA ASN A 497 -11.46 -15.60 12.73
C ASN A 497 -12.15 -14.24 12.51
N ILE A 498 -13.41 -14.14 12.94
CA ILE A 498 -14.27 -12.97 12.74
C ILE A 498 -13.71 -11.76 13.48
N GLU A 499 -13.22 -11.97 14.70
CA GLU A 499 -12.69 -10.96 15.60
C GLU A 499 -11.46 -10.28 15.01
N ALA A 500 -10.56 -11.06 14.40
CA ALA A 500 -9.42 -10.53 13.66
C ALA A 500 -9.86 -9.74 12.42
N HIS A 501 -10.79 -10.29 11.63
CA HIS A 501 -11.27 -9.61 10.42
C HIS A 501 -11.98 -8.27 10.72
N GLN A 502 -12.74 -8.21 11.81
CA GLN A 502 -13.38 -6.97 12.29
C GLN A 502 -12.37 -5.86 12.62
N GLN A 503 -11.15 -6.22 13.01
CA GLN A 503 -10.05 -5.26 13.17
C GLN A 503 -9.35 -4.97 11.84
N LEU A 504 -9.07 -6.00 11.03
CA LEU A 504 -8.31 -5.88 9.80
C LEU A 504 -9.00 -5.04 8.73
N PHE A 505 -10.32 -5.14 8.55
CA PHE A 505 -11.01 -4.39 7.50
C PHE A 505 -10.96 -2.86 7.74
N PRO A 506 -11.27 -2.32 8.94
CA PRO A 506 -11.01 -0.91 9.23
C PRO A 506 -9.55 -0.50 9.03
N LEU A 507 -8.59 -1.35 9.39
CA LEU A 507 -7.16 -1.08 9.18
C LEU A 507 -6.78 -1.05 7.70
N LEU A 508 -7.39 -1.89 6.86
CA LEU A 508 -7.24 -1.84 5.40
C LEU A 508 -7.73 -0.50 4.86
N VAL A 509 -8.94 -0.08 5.23
CA VAL A 509 -9.52 1.19 4.79
C VAL A 509 -8.65 2.37 5.28
N LYS A 510 -8.20 2.35 6.53
CA LYS A 510 -7.28 3.36 7.11
C LYS A 510 -5.98 3.43 6.31
N SER A 511 -5.37 2.28 6.04
CA SER A 511 -4.13 2.17 5.27
C SER A 511 -4.26 2.76 3.87
N TRP A 512 -5.34 2.44 3.16
CA TRP A 512 -5.53 2.92 1.79
C TRP A 512 -5.94 4.38 1.74
N ARG A 513 -6.69 4.88 2.73
CA ARG A 513 -6.98 6.31 2.87
C ARG A 513 -5.73 7.12 3.18
N LYS A 514 -4.77 6.58 3.93
CA LYS A 514 -3.45 7.19 4.10
C LYS A 514 -2.68 7.30 2.78
N THR A 515 -2.84 6.31 1.89
CA THR A 515 -2.12 6.26 0.61
C THR A 515 -2.77 7.08 -0.50
N PHE A 516 -4.09 7.03 -0.63
CA PHE A 516 -4.82 7.61 -1.77
C PHE A 516 -5.68 8.83 -1.42
N GLY A 517 -5.89 9.12 -0.13
CA GLY A 517 -6.64 10.26 0.36
C GLY A 517 -7.67 9.90 1.43
N ALA A 518 -7.80 10.75 2.45
CA ALA A 518 -8.58 10.49 3.67
C ALA A 518 -10.08 10.21 3.42
N THR A 519 -10.62 10.68 2.29
CA THR A 519 -12.04 10.53 1.94
C THR A 519 -12.28 9.54 0.81
N LEU A 520 -11.32 8.64 0.51
CA LEU A 520 -11.50 7.63 -0.52
C LEU A 520 -12.77 6.78 -0.23
N PRO A 521 -13.77 6.80 -1.13
CA PRO A 521 -14.90 5.89 -1.07
C PRO A 521 -14.42 4.44 -1.23
N PHE A 522 -14.99 3.54 -0.44
CA PHE A 522 -14.58 2.15 -0.36
C PHE A 522 -15.83 1.27 -0.39
N TYR A 523 -16.09 0.64 -1.53
CA TYR A 523 -17.26 -0.23 -1.70
C TYR A 523 -16.83 -1.68 -1.70
N TYR A 524 -17.46 -2.51 -0.88
CA TYR A 524 -17.05 -3.91 -0.74
C TYR A 524 -18.20 -4.88 -0.93
N VAL A 525 -17.86 -6.14 -1.18
CA VAL A 525 -18.84 -7.20 -1.45
C VAL A 525 -18.95 -8.12 -0.23
N GLN A 526 -20.15 -8.28 0.31
CA GLN A 526 -20.44 -9.35 1.26
C GLN A 526 -20.24 -10.70 0.57
N LEU A 527 -19.62 -11.66 1.25
CA LEU A 527 -19.42 -12.99 0.69
C LEU A 527 -20.74 -13.62 0.23
N SER A 528 -20.68 -14.34 -0.89
CA SER A 528 -21.81 -15.07 -1.46
C SER A 528 -22.26 -16.21 -0.54
N SER A 529 -23.35 -16.91 -0.84
CA SER A 529 -23.81 -18.08 -0.07
C SER A 529 -22.98 -19.33 -0.41
N ILE A 530 -22.61 -20.16 0.57
CA ILE A 530 -21.93 -21.47 0.39
C ILE A 530 -22.14 -22.34 1.64
N ASP A 531 -22.22 -23.66 1.50
CA ASP A 531 -22.48 -24.59 2.59
C ASP A 531 -21.27 -24.78 3.54
N ARG A 532 -20.92 -23.73 4.30
CA ARG A 532 -19.90 -23.72 5.35
C ARG A 532 -20.46 -23.25 6.69
N PRO A 533 -20.27 -23.99 7.80
CA PRO A 533 -20.88 -23.65 9.09
C PRO A 533 -20.62 -22.22 9.60
N SER A 534 -19.41 -21.67 9.38
CA SER A 534 -19.04 -20.32 9.86
C SER A 534 -19.63 -19.17 9.03
N TRP A 535 -20.20 -19.46 7.86
CA TRP A 535 -20.52 -18.47 6.84
C TRP A 535 -21.58 -17.44 7.23
N PRO A 536 -22.69 -17.80 7.92
CA PRO A 536 -23.72 -16.83 8.31
C PRO A 536 -23.18 -15.74 9.25
N ALA A 537 -22.40 -16.16 10.25
CA ALA A 537 -21.79 -15.25 11.21
C ALA A 537 -20.78 -14.32 10.54
N PHE A 538 -19.97 -14.83 9.62
CA PHE A 538 -19.02 -14.01 8.87
C PHE A 538 -19.74 -13.00 7.96
N ARG A 539 -20.80 -13.40 7.26
CA ARG A 539 -21.62 -12.48 6.43
C ARG A 539 -22.23 -11.36 7.27
N ASP A 540 -22.84 -11.66 8.42
CA ASP A 540 -23.35 -10.61 9.31
C ASP A 540 -22.22 -9.71 9.84
N SER A 541 -21.04 -10.27 10.13
CA SER A 541 -19.88 -9.46 10.52
C SER A 541 -19.50 -8.46 9.42
N GLN A 542 -19.55 -8.85 8.14
CA GLN A 542 -19.31 -7.95 7.01
C GLN A 542 -20.40 -6.90 6.87
N ARG A 543 -21.67 -7.25 7.10
CA ARG A 543 -22.79 -6.28 7.10
C ARG A 543 -22.54 -5.17 8.11
N ARG A 544 -22.12 -5.53 9.33
CA ARG A 544 -21.87 -4.57 10.41
C ARG A 544 -20.64 -3.67 10.19
N LEU A 545 -19.83 -3.90 9.15
CA LEU A 545 -18.70 -3.03 8.78
C LEU A 545 -19.11 -1.85 7.89
N ALA A 546 -20.34 -1.83 7.36
CA ALA A 546 -20.80 -0.78 6.48
C ALA A 546 -20.93 0.54 7.26
N ARG A 547 -20.40 1.63 6.71
CA ARG A 547 -20.53 2.99 7.24
C ARG A 547 -20.82 3.96 6.07
N PRO A 548 -22.02 3.93 5.48
CA PRO A 548 -22.31 4.65 4.25
C PRO A 548 -22.06 6.17 4.34
N SER A 549 -22.35 6.77 5.51
CA SER A 549 -22.06 8.19 5.80
C SER A 549 -20.57 8.55 5.75
N GLN A 550 -19.70 7.57 5.92
CA GLN A 550 -18.24 7.70 5.80
C GLN A 550 -17.72 7.23 4.44
N GLY A 551 -18.60 6.94 3.46
CA GLY A 551 -18.23 6.42 2.15
C GLY A 551 -17.71 4.98 2.18
N ILE A 552 -18.11 4.17 3.17
CA ILE A 552 -17.82 2.74 3.24
C ILE A 552 -19.14 2.00 3.08
N ASP A 553 -19.35 1.34 1.95
CA ASP A 553 -20.67 0.80 1.61
C ASP A 553 -20.55 -0.63 1.05
N MET A 554 -21.61 -1.42 1.17
CA MET A 554 -21.56 -2.87 0.93
C MET A 554 -22.59 -3.29 -0.11
N VAL A 555 -22.18 -4.16 -1.04
CA VAL A 555 -23.12 -4.89 -1.88
C VAL A 555 -23.33 -6.31 -1.35
N VAL A 556 -24.57 -6.75 -1.34
CA VAL A 556 -24.93 -8.13 -0.99
C VAL A 556 -24.75 -9.02 -2.22
N SER A 557 -24.15 -10.21 -2.06
CA SER A 557 -23.97 -11.18 -3.15
C SER A 557 -24.48 -12.59 -2.83
N MET A 558 -25.17 -12.77 -1.68
CA MET A 558 -25.56 -14.09 -1.21
C MET A 558 -26.52 -14.83 -2.14
N ASP A 559 -27.35 -14.09 -2.88
CA ASP A 559 -28.35 -14.57 -3.83
C ASP A 559 -27.75 -15.24 -5.08
N HIS A 560 -26.46 -15.01 -5.35
CA HIS A 560 -25.71 -15.64 -6.43
C HIS A 560 -24.62 -16.58 -5.92
N GLY A 561 -24.83 -17.23 -4.75
CA GLY A 561 -23.90 -18.22 -4.21
C GLY A 561 -24.01 -19.61 -4.86
N ASP A 562 -22.99 -20.44 -4.64
CA ASP A 562 -22.97 -21.86 -5.02
C ASP A 562 -22.83 -22.71 -3.75
N LYS A 563 -23.52 -23.86 -3.69
CA LYS A 563 -23.51 -24.72 -2.49
C LYS A 563 -22.14 -25.29 -2.19
N THR A 564 -21.36 -25.58 -3.23
CA THR A 564 -20.14 -26.38 -3.18
C THR A 564 -18.90 -25.63 -3.63
N ASP A 565 -19.07 -24.57 -4.41
CA ASP A 565 -17.98 -23.74 -4.91
C ASP A 565 -18.00 -22.34 -4.26
N VAL A 566 -16.83 -21.87 -3.85
CA VAL A 566 -16.65 -20.52 -3.30
C VAL A 566 -16.57 -19.45 -4.40
N HIS A 567 -16.48 -19.88 -5.67
CA HIS A 567 -16.38 -19.03 -6.85
C HIS A 567 -17.64 -19.10 -7.71
N PRO A 568 -18.76 -18.47 -7.30
CA PRO A 568 -19.97 -18.45 -8.11
C PRO A 568 -19.69 -17.82 -9.48
N THR A 569 -20.23 -18.41 -10.54
CA THR A 569 -19.84 -18.04 -11.92
C THR A 569 -20.62 -16.85 -12.51
N ILE A 570 -21.72 -16.45 -11.88
CA ILE A 570 -22.51 -15.26 -12.26
C ILE A 570 -21.88 -14.05 -11.57
N LYS A 571 -21.35 -13.10 -12.36
CA LYS A 571 -20.58 -11.96 -11.84
C LYS A 571 -21.19 -10.61 -12.16
N TYR A 572 -22.01 -10.51 -13.21
CA TYR A 572 -22.63 -9.26 -13.63
C TYR A 572 -23.40 -8.54 -12.51
N PRO A 573 -24.32 -9.20 -11.76
CA PRO A 573 -25.13 -8.52 -10.75
C PRO A 573 -24.28 -7.83 -9.67
N ILE A 574 -23.13 -8.40 -9.32
CA ILE A 574 -22.22 -7.84 -8.31
C ILE A 574 -21.54 -6.58 -8.86
N GLY A 575 -21.05 -6.62 -10.10
CA GLY A 575 -20.48 -5.44 -10.76
C GLY A 575 -21.50 -4.32 -10.96
N HIS A 576 -22.74 -4.67 -11.33
CA HIS A 576 -23.85 -3.73 -11.47
C HIS A 576 -24.20 -3.06 -10.13
N ARG A 577 -24.35 -3.82 -9.04
CA ARG A 577 -24.62 -3.28 -7.69
C ARG A 577 -23.54 -2.31 -7.23
N LEU A 578 -22.27 -2.63 -7.47
CA LEU A 578 -21.16 -1.72 -7.16
C LEU A 578 -21.26 -0.41 -7.98
N ALA A 579 -21.68 -0.50 -9.24
CA ALA A 579 -21.86 0.66 -10.10
C ALA A 579 -23.02 1.53 -9.61
N LEU A 580 -24.13 0.95 -9.14
CA LEU A 580 -25.22 1.69 -8.51
C LEU A 580 -24.74 2.50 -7.29
N LEU A 581 -23.96 1.89 -6.39
CA LEU A 581 -23.37 2.59 -5.24
C LEU A 581 -22.45 3.75 -5.67
N ALA A 582 -21.69 3.59 -6.74
CA ALA A 582 -20.87 4.65 -7.30
C ALA A 582 -21.70 5.77 -7.95
N LEU A 583 -22.69 5.45 -8.77
CA LEU A 583 -23.60 6.40 -9.40
C LEU A 583 -24.35 7.25 -8.37
N SER A 584 -24.98 6.58 -7.41
CA SER A 584 -25.75 7.25 -6.35
C SER A 584 -24.85 8.03 -5.40
N GLY A 585 -23.75 7.43 -4.92
CA GLY A 585 -22.89 8.03 -3.90
C GLY A 585 -21.91 9.08 -4.42
N GLN A 586 -21.49 9.01 -5.69
CA GLN A 586 -20.40 9.83 -6.23
C GLN A 586 -20.80 10.73 -7.40
N TYR A 587 -21.89 10.44 -8.10
CA TYR A 587 -22.19 11.09 -9.38
C TYR A 587 -23.57 11.77 -9.43
N GLY A 588 -24.24 11.92 -8.29
CA GLY A 588 -25.49 12.68 -8.18
C GLY A 588 -26.75 11.92 -8.59
N TYR A 589 -26.66 10.61 -8.85
CA TYR A 589 -27.80 9.77 -9.21
C TYR A 589 -28.56 9.31 -7.95
N HIS A 590 -28.93 10.27 -7.09
CA HIS A 590 -29.52 10.00 -5.77
C HIS A 590 -30.91 9.36 -5.82
N SER A 591 -31.60 9.41 -6.97
CA SER A 591 -32.87 8.74 -7.19
C SER A 591 -32.74 7.23 -7.43
N LEU A 592 -31.52 6.71 -7.61
CA LEU A 592 -31.30 5.27 -7.73
C LEU A 592 -31.42 4.60 -6.35
N GLU A 593 -32.26 3.56 -6.27
CA GLU A 593 -32.20 2.59 -5.18
C GLU A 593 -30.92 1.76 -5.33
N ALA A 594 -29.83 2.27 -4.77
CA ALA A 594 -28.49 1.68 -4.93
C ALA A 594 -28.09 0.74 -3.78
N ARG A 595 -28.77 0.84 -2.64
CA ARG A 595 -28.48 0.06 -1.42
C ARG A 595 -29.50 -1.05 -1.25
N SER A 596 -29.02 -2.21 -0.81
CA SER A 596 -29.89 -3.27 -0.31
C SER A 596 -30.77 -2.75 0.83
N PRO A 597 -32.02 -3.22 0.98
CA PRO A 597 -32.85 -2.80 2.10
C PRO A 597 -32.21 -3.21 3.44
N GLU A 598 -32.27 -2.29 4.39
CA GLU A 598 -31.68 -2.44 5.73
C GLU A 598 -32.77 -2.49 6.78
N LEU A 599 -32.62 -3.40 7.74
CA LEU A 599 -33.56 -3.50 8.87
C LEU A 599 -33.42 -2.25 9.75
N LEU A 600 -34.50 -1.48 9.87
CA LEU A 600 -34.54 -0.26 10.67
C LEU A 600 -35.00 -0.51 12.11
N SER A 601 -36.03 -1.33 12.28
CA SER A 601 -36.64 -1.59 13.59
C SER A 601 -37.40 -2.90 13.62
N VAL A 602 -37.49 -3.50 14.80
CA VAL A 602 -38.37 -4.64 15.08
C VAL A 602 -39.28 -4.29 16.25
N ILE A 603 -40.57 -4.46 16.05
CA ILE A 603 -41.60 -4.26 17.07
C ILE A 603 -42.29 -5.60 17.29
N GLN A 604 -42.35 -6.04 18.55
CA GLN A 604 -43.15 -7.20 18.93
C GLN A 604 -44.52 -6.72 19.39
N GLU A 605 -45.57 -7.11 18.67
CA GLU A 605 -46.96 -6.83 19.04
C GLU A 605 -47.72 -8.15 19.16
N ALA A 606 -48.20 -8.46 20.35
CA ALA A 606 -48.90 -9.71 20.64
C ALA A 606 -48.15 -10.96 20.13
N GLN A 607 -48.64 -11.58 19.04
CA GLN A 607 -48.11 -12.80 18.45
C GLN A 607 -47.41 -12.57 17.10
N VAL A 608 -47.04 -11.32 16.79
CA VAL A 608 -46.31 -10.97 15.57
C VAL A 608 -45.05 -10.17 15.87
N LEU A 609 -44.06 -10.32 14.99
CA LEU A 609 -42.92 -9.39 14.88
C LEU A 609 -43.09 -8.57 13.61
N GLN A 610 -43.21 -7.26 13.76
CA GLN A 610 -43.21 -6.31 12.65
C GLN A 610 -41.81 -5.75 12.45
N LEU A 611 -41.26 -5.93 11.26
CA LEU A 611 -39.93 -5.46 10.88
C LEU A 611 -40.08 -4.38 9.82
N LYS A 612 -39.57 -3.18 10.10
CA LYS A 612 -39.54 -2.09 9.13
C LYS A 612 -38.17 -2.03 8.47
N PHE A 613 -38.15 -1.92 7.14
CA PHE A 613 -36.93 -1.76 6.36
C PHE A 613 -36.80 -0.34 5.80
N ALA A 614 -35.55 0.11 5.65
CA ALA A 614 -35.18 1.34 4.98
C ALA A 614 -34.50 1.03 3.63
N GLY A 615 -34.35 2.05 2.79
CA GLY A 615 -33.65 1.93 1.50
C GLY A 615 -34.50 1.36 0.35
N THR A 616 -35.78 1.10 0.58
CA THR A 616 -36.74 0.73 -0.45
C THR A 616 -38.15 1.18 -0.07
N SER A 617 -39.02 1.43 -1.05
CA SER A 617 -40.43 1.70 -0.81
C SER A 617 -41.27 0.43 -0.64
N GLU A 618 -40.81 -0.69 -1.20
CA GLU A 618 -41.55 -1.96 -1.24
C GLU A 618 -40.60 -3.15 -1.11
N LEU A 619 -41.00 -4.16 -0.34
CA LEU A 619 -40.33 -5.45 -0.23
C LEU A 619 -41.01 -6.50 -1.09
N ARG A 620 -40.21 -7.39 -1.68
CA ARG A 620 -40.67 -8.48 -2.55
C ARG A 620 -39.92 -9.77 -2.24
N THR A 621 -40.43 -10.88 -2.74
CA THR A 621 -39.66 -12.13 -2.83
C THR A 621 -39.05 -12.27 -4.21
N SER A 622 -37.77 -12.66 -4.26
CA SER A 622 -37.00 -12.76 -5.51
C SER A 622 -37.54 -13.77 -6.52
N ASP A 623 -38.37 -14.72 -6.07
CA ASP A 623 -38.94 -15.79 -6.86
C ASP A 623 -40.47 -15.83 -6.86
N ALA A 624 -41.12 -14.76 -6.37
CA ALA A 624 -42.57 -14.67 -6.22
C ALA A 624 -43.21 -15.83 -5.41
N LYS A 625 -42.42 -16.51 -4.57
CA LYS A 625 -42.89 -17.53 -3.62
C LYS A 625 -43.05 -16.95 -2.22
N GLU A 626 -43.52 -17.80 -1.31
CA GLU A 626 -43.62 -17.47 0.12
C GLU A 626 -42.29 -16.96 0.68
N LEU A 627 -42.39 -16.03 1.64
CA LEU A 627 -41.25 -15.48 2.34
C LEU A 627 -40.54 -16.58 3.14
N ARG A 628 -39.22 -16.64 3.02
CA ARG A 628 -38.38 -17.65 3.69
C ARG A 628 -37.07 -17.05 4.19
N GLY A 629 -36.50 -17.72 5.21
CA GLY A 629 -35.19 -17.40 5.75
C GLY A 629 -35.19 -16.71 7.12
N PHE A 630 -36.35 -16.41 7.69
CA PHE A 630 -36.47 -15.90 9.05
C PHE A 630 -36.53 -17.03 10.09
N GLU A 631 -35.80 -16.85 11.18
CA GLU A 631 -35.87 -17.70 12.37
C GLU A 631 -35.76 -16.84 13.64
N VAL A 632 -36.46 -17.25 14.69
CA VAL A 632 -36.34 -16.67 16.03
C VAL A 632 -35.73 -17.67 16.99
N ILE A 633 -34.94 -17.17 17.92
CA ILE A 633 -34.32 -17.96 18.98
C ILE A 633 -34.91 -17.51 20.31
N THR A 634 -35.42 -18.46 21.07
CA THR A 634 -35.91 -18.24 22.44
C THR A 634 -34.75 -18.20 23.45
N TYR A 635 -34.99 -17.68 24.66
CA TYR A 635 -33.96 -17.61 25.72
C TYR A 635 -33.38 -18.97 26.14
N ASP A 636 -34.13 -20.05 25.95
CA ASP A 636 -33.65 -21.43 26.16
C ASP A 636 -32.80 -21.97 24.99
N GLY A 637 -32.50 -21.12 24.00
CA GLY A 637 -31.62 -21.42 22.87
C GLY A 637 -32.29 -22.19 21.72
N LYS A 638 -33.61 -22.42 21.77
CA LYS A 638 -34.33 -23.13 20.70
C LYS A 638 -34.62 -22.23 19.51
N THR A 639 -34.36 -22.73 18.31
CA THR A 639 -34.61 -22.03 17.05
C THR A 639 -35.95 -22.44 16.46
N HIS A 640 -36.72 -21.45 16.01
CA HIS A 640 -38.03 -21.62 15.39
C HIS A 640 -38.09 -20.86 14.06
N PRO A 641 -38.39 -21.53 12.93
CA PRO A 641 -38.60 -20.83 11.66
C PRO A 641 -39.85 -19.96 11.73
N LEU A 642 -39.81 -18.81 11.05
CA LEU A 642 -40.94 -17.89 10.97
C LEU A 642 -41.42 -17.76 9.53
N THR A 643 -42.74 -17.69 9.38
CA THR A 643 -43.42 -17.31 8.14
C THR A 643 -44.01 -15.91 8.31
N GLY A 644 -44.26 -15.22 7.21
CA GLY A 644 -44.79 -13.86 7.28
C GLY A 644 -45.29 -13.33 5.95
N SER A 645 -45.86 -12.13 6.00
CA SER A 645 -46.34 -11.38 4.85
C SER A 645 -45.52 -10.10 4.65
N LEU A 646 -45.58 -9.57 3.43
CA LEU A 646 -44.94 -8.32 3.03
C LEU A 646 -46.02 -7.28 2.76
N GLU A 647 -45.84 -6.06 3.26
CA GLU A 647 -46.66 -4.90 2.95
C GLU A 647 -45.76 -3.66 2.94
N ASP A 648 -45.68 -2.97 1.80
CA ASP A 648 -44.71 -1.90 1.55
C ASP A 648 -43.30 -2.31 1.99
N ALA A 649 -42.62 -1.47 2.78
CA ALA A 649 -41.30 -1.75 3.35
C ALA A 649 -41.34 -2.52 4.69
N THR A 650 -42.44 -3.23 4.97
CA THR A 650 -42.66 -3.94 6.25
C THR A 650 -42.80 -5.45 6.06
N VAL A 651 -42.16 -6.21 6.94
CA VAL A 651 -42.36 -7.66 7.08
C VAL A 651 -43.12 -7.93 8.37
N THR A 652 -44.23 -8.66 8.29
CA THR A 652 -44.99 -9.12 9.46
C THR A 652 -44.77 -10.62 9.62
N LEU A 653 -43.97 -11.01 10.62
CA LEU A 653 -43.69 -12.41 10.93
C LEU A 653 -44.65 -12.94 12.00
N GLN A 654 -45.21 -14.12 11.77
CA GLN A 654 -46.12 -14.78 12.68
C GLN A 654 -45.34 -15.66 13.67
N LEU A 655 -45.51 -15.43 14.98
CA LEU A 655 -44.94 -16.30 16.00
C LEU A 655 -45.79 -17.58 16.13
N PRO A 656 -45.19 -18.79 16.07
CA PRO A 656 -45.92 -20.01 16.33
C PRO A 656 -46.67 -19.96 17.67
N PRO A 657 -47.87 -20.55 17.79
CA PRO A 657 -48.61 -20.57 19.06
C PRO A 657 -47.80 -21.14 20.24
N THR A 658 -46.87 -22.05 19.94
CA THR A 658 -45.93 -22.66 20.91
C THR A 658 -44.94 -21.66 21.52
N LEU A 659 -44.82 -20.45 20.98
CA LEU A 659 -43.99 -19.35 21.49
C LEU A 659 -44.77 -18.34 22.33
N ARG A 660 -46.09 -18.50 22.51
CA ARG A 660 -46.89 -17.59 23.33
C ARG A 660 -46.32 -17.50 24.75
N GLY A 661 -46.03 -16.28 25.20
CA GLY A 661 -45.50 -16.00 26.54
C GLY A 661 -44.05 -16.47 26.75
N LYS A 662 -43.34 -16.90 25.70
CA LYS A 662 -41.92 -17.20 25.78
C LYS A 662 -41.09 -15.95 25.55
N ASP A 663 -39.98 -15.87 26.28
CA ASP A 663 -38.97 -14.86 26.06
C ASP A 663 -38.21 -15.14 24.75
N LEU A 664 -38.30 -14.19 23.81
CA LEU A 664 -37.55 -14.21 22.56
C LEU A 664 -36.20 -13.53 22.78
N TRP A 665 -35.11 -14.14 22.30
CA TRP A 665 -33.75 -13.63 22.45
C TRP A 665 -33.22 -12.99 21.18
N ARG A 666 -33.25 -13.69 20.04
CA ARG A 666 -32.65 -13.22 18.78
C ARG A 666 -33.55 -13.46 17.59
N LEU A 667 -33.54 -12.53 16.65
CA LEU A 667 -34.12 -12.70 15.32
C LEU A 667 -32.99 -12.79 14.29
N ARG A 668 -33.13 -13.70 13.34
CA ARG A 668 -32.16 -13.96 12.29
C ARG A 668 -32.83 -14.03 10.94
N TYR A 669 -32.10 -13.57 9.92
CA TYR A 669 -32.50 -13.68 8.52
C TYR A 669 -31.34 -14.23 7.69
N ALA A 670 -31.66 -15.16 6.78
CA ALA A 670 -30.70 -15.83 5.89
C ALA A 670 -29.56 -16.56 6.63
N TRP A 671 -29.82 -17.03 7.86
CA TRP A 671 -28.82 -17.59 8.78
C TRP A 671 -28.49 -19.08 8.54
N ARG A 672 -28.55 -19.51 7.29
CA ARG A 672 -28.07 -20.84 6.86
C ARG A 672 -26.71 -20.70 6.17
N PRO A 673 -25.79 -21.68 6.33
CA PRO A 673 -24.54 -21.72 5.57
C PRO A 673 -24.76 -21.40 4.08
N TYR A 674 -25.48 -22.27 3.39
CA TYR A 674 -26.11 -21.95 2.13
C TYR A 674 -27.57 -21.53 2.37
N SER A 675 -27.86 -20.26 2.13
CA SER A 675 -29.20 -19.68 2.28
C SER A 675 -29.91 -19.54 0.94
N ASP A 676 -31.18 -19.95 0.91
CA ASP A 676 -32.17 -19.73 -0.16
C ASP A 676 -33.20 -18.64 0.21
N ALA A 677 -32.91 -17.85 1.25
CA ALA A 677 -33.72 -16.71 1.67
C ALA A 677 -33.93 -15.72 0.51
N ASN A 678 -35.15 -15.21 0.37
CA ASN A 678 -35.63 -14.59 -0.87
C ASN A 678 -36.11 -13.13 -0.72
N LEU A 679 -35.93 -12.47 0.43
CA LEU A 679 -36.35 -11.08 0.62
C LEU A 679 -35.47 -10.09 -0.17
N THR A 680 -36.12 -9.26 -0.98
CA THR A 680 -35.50 -8.19 -1.79
C THR A 680 -36.27 -6.89 -1.66
N GLY A 681 -35.67 -5.77 -2.06
CA GLY A 681 -36.39 -4.51 -2.29
C GLY A 681 -37.11 -4.47 -3.64
N ALA A 682 -37.74 -3.34 -3.94
CA ALA A 682 -38.50 -3.11 -5.17
C ALA A 682 -37.66 -3.30 -6.45
N THR A 683 -36.39 -2.95 -6.39
CA THR A 683 -35.40 -3.09 -7.47
C THR A 683 -34.73 -4.47 -7.54
N GLY A 684 -35.13 -5.42 -6.68
CA GLY A 684 -34.54 -6.76 -6.62
C GLY A 684 -33.21 -6.83 -5.87
N LEU A 685 -32.77 -5.75 -5.23
CA LEU A 685 -31.59 -5.78 -4.35
C LEU A 685 -31.88 -6.64 -3.10
N PRO A 686 -31.06 -7.66 -2.80
CA PRO A 686 -31.33 -8.61 -1.73
C PRO A 686 -31.02 -8.02 -0.35
N VAL A 687 -31.87 -8.35 0.63
CA VAL A 687 -31.60 -8.06 2.04
C VAL A 687 -30.43 -8.90 2.53
N SER A 688 -29.52 -8.28 3.29
CA SER A 688 -28.31 -8.94 3.79
C SER A 688 -28.61 -9.97 4.89
N THR A 689 -27.72 -10.96 5.07
CA THR A 689 -27.75 -11.84 6.26
C THR A 689 -27.55 -11.04 7.53
N PHE A 690 -28.41 -11.25 8.53
CA PHE A 690 -28.28 -10.59 9.82
C PHE A 690 -28.73 -11.45 11.00
N THR A 691 -28.20 -11.11 12.17
CA THR A 691 -28.75 -11.48 13.48
C THR A 691 -28.91 -10.20 14.29
N ILE A 692 -29.98 -10.10 15.07
CA ILE A 692 -30.22 -9.01 16.02
C ILE A 692 -30.74 -9.56 17.36
N ASP A 693 -30.45 -8.83 18.42
CA ASP A 693 -30.96 -9.12 19.76
C ASP A 693 -32.31 -8.42 19.95
N LEU A 694 -33.29 -9.13 20.50
CA LEU A 694 -34.67 -8.63 20.69
C LEU A 694 -34.88 -8.00 22.08
N LYS A 695 -33.91 -8.11 23.00
CA LYS A 695 -34.00 -7.57 24.38
C LYS A 695 -33.04 -6.40 24.67
N THR A 696 -32.19 -6.01 23.74
CA THR A 696 -31.45 -4.75 23.83
C THR A 696 -32.35 -3.64 23.30
N ASP A 697 -32.58 -2.59 24.09
CA ASP A 697 -33.31 -1.39 23.64
C ASP A 697 -32.76 -0.94 22.28
N ALA A 698 -33.66 -0.54 21.38
CA ALA A 698 -33.44 -0.35 19.94
C ALA A 698 -32.51 0.83 19.56
N HIS A 699 -31.39 1.01 20.26
CA HIS A 699 -30.42 2.07 20.03
C HIS A 699 -29.07 1.60 19.47
N ASP A 700 -28.79 0.29 19.45
CA ASP A 700 -27.50 -0.27 18.99
C ASP A 700 -27.54 -0.97 17.60
N ALA A 701 -28.61 -0.78 16.83
CA ALA A 701 -28.76 -1.38 15.49
C ALA A 701 -28.10 -0.57 14.34
N GLN A 702 -26.96 0.10 14.58
CA GLN A 702 -26.19 0.85 13.56
C GLN A 702 -24.81 0.25 13.27
#